data_AF-A0A067N665-F1
#
_entry.id   AF-A0A067N665-F1
#
_cell.length_a   1.000
_cell.length_b   1.000
_cell.length_c   1.000
_cell.angle_alpha   90.00
_cell.angle_beta   90.00
_cell.angle_gamma   90.00
#
_symmetry.space_group_name_H-M   'P 1'
#
loop_
_entity.id
_entity.type
_entity.pdbx_description
1 polymer ?
#
loop_
_entity_poly.entity_id
_entity_poly.type
_entity_poly.pdbx_seq_one_letter_code
_entity_poly.pdbx_strand_id
1 'polypeptide(L)'
;MEPHRLQKGTTQFEQWQSENVRAGRDEWYPFASESEWETVGWLVANVGQSAIEEYLKLDITKKQSNLSFSSKYKLNKKLNELPTGPDWECETISITGDRVDKHGHAFVEEVELWRRDPVECVRELIGNPAFKDYLAYLPEHVYGDASGENRLYDEMWTAEWWWKIQETLPKGSFVAPVILASDKTQLSNFGGDKSAWPVYLSIGNLSKEIRRRPSCHGTVLIGYLPVAKLQCFSKAVRSLEIYRLFHKCMSKLVEPLIAAGNDGVEMICADTFIRKLHPVLAAYVADYPEQCLIACCKENQCPRCVVRPEHRGELLKAVQIREPAATLQILKAHRKDEFPPPEFNQHGLRAVYKPFWRHLPHCNIFTAITPDILHQLHKGVFKDHLVKWCSDIIGADELDARFKAMPDAPALRHFKKGISGISQWTGKEHKEMQKVFVGVMVGAVNNEVLTVVWALVDFIYYAQFQSHTTTSLHALQVSLECFHKHKDIFIELGIRDHFNIPKLHAIQHYIDAIKQLGSLDGYNSESPERLHIDFAKEAYRASNRRDFLEQMAVWLQRREAIHLRSSFIQWKHNCIPALVTKPADEWDPTLPMKHVQSAEDEDEHALPHTPPTPSAPTSFKIAKVAPFRRTLAELETLHGAIDFAPTLTAYLRKIDPTSRIEPSSYDRFDVYKKITLYQAQNRFLNSDTWMTQLRATCAQPRQGRKKATPPHFDTALVIEDMGSYKANKDLIGQVQVAQIRVIFTLPPQFGSHPLPLAYVEWFTPLRRFDPVAGMFVIQRSTRTHRRKSSVVSVEHFVRGCHLMGKCNKKIDVDWTSENVLDEAPSFYLNSHIDIGLFSHIRL
;
A
#
# COMPACT_ATOMS: atom_id res chain seq x y z
N MET A 1 25.32 -26.91 9.40
CA MET A 1 26.37 -26.35 8.52
C MET A 1 27.62 -26.13 9.36
N GLU A 2 28.78 -26.66 8.97
CA GLU A 2 30.05 -26.19 9.57
C GLU A 2 30.20 -24.68 9.30
N PRO A 3 30.67 -23.87 10.26
CA PRO A 3 30.81 -22.44 10.05
C PRO A 3 32.03 -22.19 9.17
N HIS A 4 31.81 -22.11 7.86
CA HIS A 4 32.76 -21.38 7.00
C HIS A 4 32.85 -19.96 7.56
N ARG A 5 34.01 -19.62 8.15
CA ARG A 5 34.28 -18.25 8.60
C ARG A 5 34.29 -17.35 7.37
N LEU A 6 33.18 -16.63 7.15
CA LEU A 6 33.10 -15.61 6.12
C LEU A 6 34.18 -14.57 6.37
N GLN A 7 34.86 -14.14 5.30
CA GLN A 7 35.83 -13.06 5.37
C GLN A 7 35.10 -11.73 5.62
N LYS A 8 35.76 -10.82 6.34
CA LYS A 8 35.26 -9.46 6.56
C LYS A 8 35.92 -8.49 5.59
N GLY A 9 35.14 -7.56 5.05
CA GLY A 9 35.57 -6.45 4.23
C GLY A 9 35.21 -5.10 4.86
N THR A 10 35.75 -4.03 4.30
CA THR A 10 35.45 -2.65 4.71
C THR A 10 34.31 -2.10 3.86
N THR A 11 33.20 -1.73 4.48
CA THR A 11 32.01 -1.17 3.80
C THR A 11 32.31 0.21 3.19
N GLN A 12 31.44 0.66 2.27
CA GLN A 12 31.61 1.98 1.64
C GLN A 12 31.65 3.12 2.67
N PHE A 13 30.81 3.08 3.71
CA PHE A 13 30.80 4.13 4.73
C PHE A 13 32.07 4.11 5.59
N GLU A 14 32.58 2.94 5.96
CA GLU A 14 33.85 2.83 6.69
C GLU A 14 35.04 3.33 5.86
N GLN A 15 35.03 3.06 4.54
CA GLN A 15 36.02 3.59 3.61
C GLN A 15 35.97 5.11 3.57
N TRP A 16 34.80 5.71 3.39
CA TRP A 16 34.65 7.17 3.38
C TRP A 16 35.03 7.83 4.71
N GLN A 17 34.66 7.22 5.84
CA GLN A 17 35.08 7.73 7.14
C GLN A 17 36.60 7.71 7.27
N SER A 18 37.25 6.63 6.81
CA SER A 18 38.71 6.52 6.80
C SER A 18 39.37 7.54 5.88
N GLU A 19 38.81 7.79 4.70
CA GLU A 19 39.28 8.80 3.75
C GLU A 19 39.11 10.22 4.29
N ASN A 20 37.96 10.53 4.88
CA ASN A 20 37.70 11.83 5.50
C ASN A 20 38.71 12.12 6.63
N VAL A 21 38.97 11.13 7.50
CA VAL A 21 39.97 11.24 8.56
C VAL A 21 41.38 11.44 7.98
N ARG A 22 41.77 10.65 6.97
CA ARG A 22 43.09 10.77 6.32
C ARG A 22 43.29 12.12 5.62
N ALA A 23 42.24 12.66 5.02
CA ALA A 23 42.28 13.92 4.29
C ALA A 23 42.02 15.16 5.17
N GLY A 24 41.78 14.99 6.48
CA GLY A 24 41.44 16.09 7.39
C GLY A 24 40.14 16.80 7.00
N ARG A 25 39.21 16.09 6.34
CA ARG A 25 37.93 16.63 5.88
C ARG A 25 36.92 16.60 7.01
N ASP A 26 36.19 17.70 7.14
CA ASP A 26 35.03 17.78 8.01
C ASP A 26 33.91 16.84 7.52
N GLU A 27 33.03 16.43 8.43
CA GLU A 27 31.94 15.50 8.13
C GLU A 27 30.90 16.07 7.16
N TRP A 28 30.79 17.40 7.06
CA TRP A 28 29.90 18.10 6.13
C TRP A 28 30.51 18.35 4.76
N TYR A 29 31.80 18.02 4.55
CA TYR A 29 32.48 18.18 3.26
C TYR A 29 31.66 17.55 2.11
N PRO A 30 31.46 18.23 0.97
CA PRO A 30 32.12 19.47 0.50
C PRO A 30 31.48 20.78 0.98
N PHE A 31 30.51 20.72 1.89
CA PHE A 31 29.86 21.88 2.50
C PHE A 31 30.59 22.30 3.79
N ALA A 32 30.42 23.55 4.20
CA ALA A 32 31.16 24.16 5.28
C ALA A 32 30.58 23.88 6.67
N SER A 33 29.32 23.46 6.77
CA SER A 33 28.63 23.23 8.04
C SER A 33 27.35 22.41 7.90
N GLU A 34 26.82 21.93 9.03
CA GLU A 34 25.50 21.32 9.16
C GLU A 34 24.38 22.24 8.64
N SER A 35 24.37 23.52 9.03
CA SER A 35 23.33 24.47 8.58
C SER A 35 23.35 24.68 7.06
N GLU A 36 24.54 24.66 6.45
CA GLU A 36 24.66 24.69 4.99
C GLU A 36 24.13 23.39 4.37
N TRP A 37 24.42 22.23 4.96
CA TRP A 37 23.90 20.93 4.53
C TRP A 37 22.36 20.87 4.57
N GLU A 38 21.74 21.31 5.66
CA GLU A 38 20.28 21.37 5.79
C GLU A 38 19.66 22.28 4.74
N THR A 39 20.27 23.45 4.52
CA THR A 39 19.84 24.41 3.49
C THR A 39 19.91 23.79 2.09
N VAL A 40 21.01 23.11 1.77
CA VAL A 40 21.20 22.44 0.47
C VAL A 40 20.19 21.32 0.27
N GLY A 41 19.98 20.48 1.27
CA GLY A 41 18.97 19.42 1.23
C GLY A 41 17.58 19.98 0.94
N TRP A 42 17.19 21.06 1.63
CA TRP A 42 15.91 21.71 1.40
C TRP A 42 15.79 22.32 0.00
N LEU A 43 16.82 23.04 -0.46
CA LEU A 43 16.83 23.67 -1.79
C LEU A 43 16.69 22.65 -2.91
N VAL A 44 17.47 21.55 -2.86
CA VAL A 44 17.46 20.53 -3.90
C VAL A 44 16.14 19.76 -3.93
N ALA A 45 15.51 19.54 -2.77
CA ALA A 45 14.23 18.85 -2.68
C ALA A 45 13.03 19.72 -3.09
N ASN A 46 13.04 21.02 -2.78
CA ASN A 46 11.82 21.84 -2.82
C ASN A 46 11.84 22.97 -3.86
N VAL A 47 13.01 23.34 -4.40
CA VAL A 47 13.15 24.57 -5.19
C VAL A 47 13.60 24.26 -6.62
N GLY A 48 12.86 24.80 -7.60
CA GLY A 48 13.20 24.66 -9.01
C GLY A 48 14.53 25.33 -9.38
N GLN A 49 15.20 24.86 -10.43
CA GLN A 49 16.55 25.29 -10.81
C GLN A 49 16.69 26.82 -10.99
N SER A 50 15.68 27.50 -11.56
CA SER A 50 15.70 28.96 -11.71
C SER A 50 15.48 29.69 -10.39
N ALA A 51 14.59 29.17 -9.55
CA ALA A 51 14.29 29.74 -8.24
C ALA A 51 15.47 29.58 -7.26
N ILE A 52 16.28 28.51 -7.37
CA ILE A 52 17.55 28.39 -6.63
C ILE A 52 18.50 29.53 -7.01
N GLU A 53 18.62 29.82 -8.30
CA GLU A 53 19.48 30.91 -8.78
C GLU A 53 18.98 32.29 -8.30
N GLU A 54 17.67 32.50 -8.24
CA GLU A 54 17.06 33.71 -7.67
C GLU A 54 17.27 33.80 -6.15
N TYR A 55 17.06 32.71 -5.42
CA TYR A 55 17.28 32.62 -3.98
C TYR A 55 18.73 32.97 -3.60
N LEU A 56 19.71 32.44 -4.34
CA LEU A 56 21.13 32.74 -4.16
C LEU A 56 21.51 34.17 -4.53
N LYS A 57 20.62 34.89 -5.25
CA LYS A 57 20.83 36.29 -5.61
C LYS A 57 20.26 37.28 -4.60
N LEU A 58 19.40 36.85 -3.68
CA LEU A 58 18.83 37.69 -2.64
C LEU A 58 19.93 38.29 -1.75
N ASP A 59 19.76 39.55 -1.37
CA ASP A 59 20.73 40.28 -0.54
C ASP A 59 20.96 39.62 0.81
N ILE A 60 19.90 39.08 1.43
CA ILE A 60 19.99 38.33 2.68
C ILE A 60 20.88 37.09 2.52
N THR A 61 20.66 36.31 1.46
CA THR A 61 21.43 35.08 1.20
C THR A 61 22.90 35.38 0.91
N LYS A 62 23.16 36.41 0.09
CA LYS A 62 24.53 36.83 -0.25
C LYS A 62 25.29 37.43 0.92
N LYS A 63 24.63 38.24 1.75
CA LYS A 63 25.31 39.06 2.78
C LYS A 63 25.30 38.40 4.17
N GLN A 64 24.35 37.51 4.45
CA GLN A 64 24.12 37.01 5.81
C GLN A 64 24.21 35.48 5.94
N SER A 65 23.91 34.70 4.89
CA SER A 65 23.81 33.24 5.01
C SER A 65 25.14 32.46 4.93
N ASN A 66 26.28 33.13 4.71
CA ASN A 66 27.63 32.54 4.66
C ASN A 66 27.75 31.22 3.87
N LEU A 67 26.95 31.06 2.80
CA LEU A 67 26.99 29.86 1.96
C LEU A 67 28.33 29.78 1.21
N SER A 68 28.89 28.57 1.10
CA SER A 68 30.16 28.30 0.41
C SER A 68 30.04 28.34 -1.12
N PHE A 69 28.85 28.66 -1.64
CA PHE A 69 28.54 28.79 -3.07
C PHE A 69 27.66 30.02 -3.33
N SER A 70 27.88 30.66 -4.47
CA SER A 70 27.21 31.92 -4.85
C SER A 70 26.32 31.80 -6.08
N SER A 71 26.21 30.61 -6.66
CA SER A 71 25.39 30.34 -7.84
C SER A 71 25.01 28.88 -7.89
N LYS A 72 23.95 28.58 -8.65
CA LYS A 72 23.50 27.20 -8.92
C LYS A 72 24.60 26.34 -9.54
N TYR A 73 25.43 26.92 -10.41
CA TYR A 73 26.56 26.21 -11.02
C TYR A 73 27.57 25.75 -9.96
N LYS A 74 27.96 26.64 -9.04
CA LYS A 74 28.88 26.28 -7.94
C LYS A 74 28.27 25.26 -6.98
N LEU A 75 26.98 25.39 -6.68
CA LEU A 75 26.23 24.38 -5.90
C LEU A 75 26.28 23.01 -6.58
N ASN A 76 25.90 22.95 -7.87
CA ASN A 76 25.93 21.70 -8.63
C ASN A 76 27.36 21.11 -8.72
N LYS A 77 28.39 21.95 -8.81
CA LYS A 77 29.79 21.48 -8.77
C LYS A 77 30.10 20.78 -7.45
N LYS A 78 29.73 21.37 -6.31
CA LYS A 78 29.88 20.74 -4.98
C LYS A 78 29.04 19.46 -4.86
N LEU A 79 27.81 19.45 -5.36
CA LEU A 79 26.97 18.25 -5.37
C LEU A 79 27.61 17.11 -6.19
N ASN A 80 28.28 17.43 -7.29
CA ASN A 80 29.00 16.43 -8.09
C ASN A 80 30.30 15.92 -7.41
N GLU A 81 30.77 16.55 -6.32
CA GLU A 81 31.90 16.05 -5.51
C GLU A 81 31.44 15.03 -4.46
N LEU A 82 30.13 14.93 -4.20
CA LEU A 82 29.58 13.89 -3.34
C LEU A 82 29.71 12.53 -4.00
N PRO A 83 29.92 11.46 -3.22
CA PRO A 83 29.82 10.12 -3.75
C PRO A 83 28.41 9.87 -4.30
N THR A 84 28.35 9.22 -5.45
CA THR A 84 27.09 8.84 -6.10
C THR A 84 27.01 7.31 -6.19
N GLY A 85 25.80 6.79 -6.46
CA GLY A 85 25.61 5.40 -6.83
C GLY A 85 26.17 5.10 -8.23
N PRO A 86 25.79 3.95 -8.82
CA PRO A 86 26.24 3.54 -10.16
C PRO A 86 25.95 4.60 -11.22
N ASP A 87 26.92 4.79 -12.12
CA ASP A 87 26.85 5.78 -13.19
C ASP A 87 25.81 5.44 -14.27
N TRP A 88 25.34 6.49 -14.95
CA TRP A 88 24.44 6.38 -16.09
C TRP A 88 25.22 6.21 -17.39
N GLU A 89 24.80 5.26 -18.21
CA GLU A 89 25.23 5.08 -19.59
C GLU A 89 24.07 5.40 -20.54
N CYS A 90 24.36 6.12 -21.63
CA CYS A 90 23.43 6.33 -22.73
C CYS A 90 23.92 5.56 -23.97
N GLU A 91 23.08 4.66 -24.49
CA GLU A 91 23.33 3.96 -25.74
C GLU A 91 22.30 4.38 -26.79
N THR A 92 22.76 4.86 -27.94
CA THR A 92 21.90 5.13 -29.10
C THR A 92 21.60 3.84 -29.86
N ILE A 93 20.31 3.55 -30.07
CA ILE A 93 19.82 2.39 -30.79
C ILE A 93 19.19 2.86 -32.10
N SER A 94 19.83 2.51 -33.22
CA SER A 94 19.26 2.74 -34.55
C SER A 94 18.27 1.62 -34.92
N ILE A 95 17.11 2.02 -35.44
CA ILE A 95 16.00 1.14 -35.81
C ILE A 95 15.65 1.39 -37.27
N THR A 96 15.91 0.41 -38.13
CA THR A 96 15.56 0.46 -39.55
C THR A 96 14.14 -0.06 -39.77
N GLY A 97 13.28 0.76 -40.36
CA GLY A 97 11.89 0.45 -40.63
C GLY A 97 11.63 -0.26 -41.96
N ASP A 98 10.38 -0.66 -42.20
CA ASP A 98 9.90 -1.25 -43.47
C ASP A 98 9.47 -0.18 -44.50
N ARG A 99 9.33 1.08 -44.09
CA ARG A 99 9.02 2.18 -45.01
C ARG A 99 10.29 2.66 -45.69
N VAL A 100 10.16 2.95 -46.98
CA VAL A 100 11.24 3.50 -47.81
C VAL A 100 10.92 4.90 -48.31
N ASP A 101 11.94 5.69 -48.56
CA ASP A 101 11.83 6.98 -49.24
C ASP A 101 11.63 6.81 -50.76
N LYS A 102 11.54 7.93 -51.49
CA LYS A 102 11.39 7.96 -52.95
C LYS A 102 12.58 7.36 -53.72
N HIS A 103 13.69 7.08 -53.04
CA HIS A 103 14.91 6.50 -53.59
C HIS A 103 15.11 5.03 -53.16
N GLY A 104 14.17 4.46 -52.39
CA GLY A 104 14.24 3.09 -51.91
C GLY A 104 15.04 2.89 -50.63
N HIS A 105 15.50 3.96 -49.97
CA HIS A 105 16.21 3.86 -48.69
C HIS A 105 15.22 3.70 -47.53
N ALA A 106 15.47 2.71 -46.67
CA ALA A 106 14.65 2.50 -45.48
C ALA A 106 14.79 3.67 -44.49
N PHE A 107 13.66 4.11 -43.94
CA PHE A 107 13.69 5.10 -42.87
C PHE A 107 14.35 4.51 -41.61
N VAL A 108 15.20 5.31 -40.97
CA VAL A 108 15.87 4.95 -39.71
C VAL A 108 15.37 5.90 -38.61
N GLU A 109 15.03 5.34 -37.46
CA GLU A 109 14.70 6.07 -36.23
C GLU A 109 15.77 5.74 -35.19
N GLU A 110 16.36 6.76 -34.58
CA GLU A 110 17.33 6.60 -33.49
C GLU A 110 16.67 6.92 -32.16
N VAL A 111 16.92 6.07 -31.16
CA VAL A 111 16.36 6.21 -29.83
C VAL A 111 17.43 5.98 -28.78
N GLU A 112 17.30 6.64 -27.64
CA GLU A 112 18.25 6.51 -26.54
C GLU A 112 17.77 5.49 -25.51
N LEU A 113 18.67 4.61 -25.10
CA LEU A 113 18.54 3.77 -23.93
C LEU A 113 19.47 4.32 -22.84
N TRP A 114 18.88 4.86 -21.78
CA TRP A 114 19.63 5.24 -20.57
C TRP A 114 19.59 4.05 -19.62
N ARG A 115 20.74 3.59 -19.13
CA ARG A 115 20.84 2.44 -18.22
C ARG A 115 21.93 2.60 -17.17
N ARG A 116 21.79 1.89 -16.06
CA ARG A 116 22.83 1.64 -15.05
C ARG A 116 23.13 0.15 -15.01
N ASP A 117 24.32 -0.23 -14.56
CA ASP A 117 24.64 -1.64 -14.36
C ASP A 117 23.79 -2.20 -13.19
N PRO A 118 22.88 -3.17 -13.44
CA PRO A 118 22.04 -3.72 -12.39
C PRO A 118 22.83 -4.48 -11.31
N VAL A 119 24.02 -5.02 -11.61
CA VAL A 119 24.88 -5.70 -10.62
C VAL A 119 25.49 -4.67 -9.67
N GLU A 120 25.91 -3.51 -10.17
CA GLU A 120 26.38 -2.41 -9.33
C GLU A 120 25.25 -1.85 -8.45
N CYS A 121 24.02 -1.75 -8.97
CA CYS A 121 22.86 -1.38 -8.18
C CYS A 121 22.55 -2.40 -7.07
N VAL A 122 22.68 -3.71 -7.35
CA VAL A 122 22.55 -4.76 -6.32
C VAL A 122 23.64 -4.60 -5.26
N ARG A 123 24.88 -4.32 -5.66
CA ARG A 123 26.01 -4.10 -4.74
C ARG A 123 25.80 -2.89 -3.83
N GLU A 124 25.29 -1.79 -4.38
CA GLU A 124 24.93 -0.60 -3.60
C GLU A 124 23.89 -0.95 -2.52
N LEU A 125 22.79 -1.60 -2.90
CA LEU A 125 21.71 -1.94 -1.97
C LEU A 125 22.15 -2.93 -0.89
N ILE A 126 22.84 -4.02 -1.26
CA ILE A 126 23.22 -5.06 -0.30
C ILE A 126 24.41 -4.66 0.59
N GLY A 127 25.24 -3.73 0.12
CA GLY A 127 26.42 -3.23 0.80
C GLY A 127 26.19 -2.00 1.67
N ASN A 128 25.00 -1.38 1.61
CA ASN A 128 24.68 -0.15 2.33
C ASN A 128 24.52 -0.39 3.85
N PRO A 129 25.41 0.13 4.71
CA PRO A 129 25.32 -0.08 6.15
C PRO A 129 24.05 0.47 6.80
N ALA A 130 23.36 1.44 6.17
CA ALA A 130 22.07 1.94 6.65
C ALA A 130 20.96 0.87 6.62
N PHE A 131 21.13 -0.20 5.83
CA PHE A 131 20.17 -1.29 5.71
C PHE A 131 20.55 -2.54 6.51
N LYS A 132 21.62 -2.49 7.31
CA LYS A 132 22.18 -3.66 8.00
C LYS A 132 21.14 -4.48 8.77
N ASP A 133 20.23 -3.81 9.50
CA ASP A 133 19.23 -4.47 10.34
C ASP A 133 17.95 -4.88 9.58
N TYR A 134 17.89 -4.60 8.27
CA TYR A 134 16.76 -4.87 7.39
C TYR A 134 17.09 -5.84 6.25
N LEU A 135 18.29 -6.43 6.28
CA LEU A 135 18.78 -7.34 5.25
C LEU A 135 18.78 -8.80 5.74
N ALA A 136 18.20 -9.69 4.94
CA ALA A 136 18.34 -11.13 5.07
C ALA A 136 19.30 -11.67 4.00
N TYR A 137 20.15 -12.64 4.38
CA TYR A 137 21.10 -13.28 3.46
C TYR A 137 20.78 -14.75 3.18
N LEU A 138 19.93 -15.36 4.01
CA LEU A 138 19.53 -16.76 3.88
C LEU A 138 18.00 -16.87 3.97
N PRO A 139 17.41 -17.85 3.29
CA PRO A 139 16.01 -18.15 3.45
C PRO A 139 15.78 -18.86 4.80
N GLU A 140 14.55 -18.80 5.30
CA GLU A 140 14.11 -19.44 6.54
C GLU A 140 12.64 -19.90 6.43
N HIS A 141 12.28 -20.90 7.22
CA HIS A 141 10.88 -21.29 7.40
C HIS A 141 10.41 -20.81 8.77
N VAL A 142 9.45 -19.88 8.76
CA VAL A 142 8.89 -19.29 9.97
C VAL A 142 7.54 -19.94 10.27
N TYR A 143 7.31 -20.30 11.53
CA TYR A 143 6.07 -20.93 11.98
C TYR A 143 5.43 -20.09 13.09
N GLY A 144 4.11 -19.94 13.01
CA GLY A 144 3.32 -19.17 13.97
C GLY A 144 2.91 -19.96 15.22
N ASP A 145 3.32 -21.23 15.30
CA ASP A 145 3.04 -22.14 16.41
C ASP A 145 4.28 -23.00 16.75
N ALA A 146 4.24 -23.62 17.93
CA ALA A 146 5.30 -24.52 18.39
C ALA A 146 5.25 -25.91 17.73
N SER A 147 4.12 -26.29 17.11
CA SER A 147 3.98 -27.57 16.41
C SER A 147 4.66 -27.57 15.03
N GLY A 148 4.93 -26.39 14.45
CA GLY A 148 5.51 -26.27 13.12
C GLY A 148 4.49 -26.54 12.00
N GLU A 149 3.19 -26.42 12.29
CA GLU A 149 2.13 -26.70 11.30
C GLU A 149 1.66 -25.42 10.62
N ASN A 150 1.58 -24.30 11.34
CA ASN A 150 1.11 -23.04 10.79
C ASN A 150 2.26 -22.19 10.25
N ARG A 151 2.66 -22.48 9.01
CA ARG A 151 3.69 -21.71 8.32
C ARG A 151 3.28 -20.26 8.06
N LEU A 152 4.23 -19.34 8.21
CA LEU A 152 4.13 -17.91 7.92
C LEU A 152 4.83 -17.57 6.59
N TYR A 153 4.18 -16.74 5.78
CA TYR A 153 4.68 -16.19 4.52
C TYR A 153 4.56 -14.67 4.56
N ASP A 154 5.69 -13.98 4.62
CA ASP A 154 5.75 -12.53 4.81
C ASP A 154 6.75 -11.93 3.80
N GLU A 155 8.03 -12.15 4.05
CA GLU A 155 9.12 -11.66 3.22
C GLU A 155 9.60 -12.72 2.22
N MET A 156 10.34 -12.32 1.18
CA MET A 156 10.86 -13.27 0.17
C MET A 156 11.72 -14.37 0.77
N TRP A 157 12.46 -14.09 1.85
CA TRP A 157 13.28 -15.10 2.54
C TRP A 157 12.46 -16.10 3.33
N THR A 158 11.21 -15.80 3.67
CA THR A 158 10.28 -16.75 4.32
C THR A 158 9.55 -17.66 3.31
N ALA A 159 9.69 -17.34 2.02
CA ALA A 159 8.92 -17.94 0.93
C ALA A 159 9.68 -19.05 0.19
N GLU A 160 8.94 -19.86 -0.55
CA GLU A 160 9.44 -21.08 -1.19
C GLU A 160 10.46 -20.85 -2.30
N TRP A 161 10.34 -19.76 -3.06
CA TRP A 161 11.19 -19.52 -4.22
C TRP A 161 12.64 -19.39 -3.82
N TRP A 162 12.94 -18.58 -2.78
CA TRP A 162 14.32 -18.35 -2.36
C TRP A 162 14.94 -19.66 -1.88
N TRP A 163 14.23 -20.43 -1.06
CA TRP A 163 14.70 -21.73 -0.58
C TRP A 163 15.11 -22.64 -1.74
N LYS A 164 14.24 -22.80 -2.75
CA LYS A 164 14.51 -23.64 -3.93
C LYS A 164 15.71 -23.15 -4.73
N ILE A 165 15.83 -21.85 -4.97
CA ILE A 165 16.99 -21.31 -5.72
C ILE A 165 18.28 -21.51 -4.92
N GLN A 166 18.25 -21.23 -3.62
CA GLN A 166 19.40 -21.37 -2.73
C GLN A 166 19.96 -22.81 -2.71
N GLU A 167 19.10 -23.83 -2.80
CA GLU A 167 19.49 -25.24 -2.88
C GLU A 167 20.14 -25.61 -4.22
N THR A 168 19.85 -24.86 -5.30
CA THR A 168 20.45 -25.12 -6.62
C THR A 168 21.86 -24.52 -6.79
N LEU A 169 22.26 -23.63 -5.88
CA LEU A 169 23.55 -22.93 -5.95
C LEU A 169 24.68 -23.72 -5.28
N PRO A 170 25.95 -23.44 -5.64
CA PRO A 170 27.10 -24.02 -4.97
C PRO A 170 27.10 -23.76 -3.45
N LYS A 171 27.66 -24.70 -2.67
CA LYS A 171 27.82 -24.50 -1.21
C LYS A 171 28.63 -23.24 -0.93
N GLY A 172 28.15 -22.40 -0.02
CA GLY A 172 28.79 -21.13 0.35
C GLY A 172 28.38 -19.94 -0.52
N SER A 173 27.55 -20.14 -1.54
CA SER A 173 26.92 -19.06 -2.31
C SER A 173 25.61 -18.60 -1.67
N PHE A 174 25.21 -17.36 -1.97
CA PHE A 174 24.00 -16.72 -1.46
C PHE A 174 23.16 -16.18 -2.62
N VAL A 175 21.83 -16.25 -2.53
CA VAL A 175 20.94 -15.64 -3.53
C VAL A 175 20.78 -14.14 -3.25
N ALA A 176 20.82 -13.34 -4.31
CA ALA A 176 20.31 -11.97 -4.33
C ALA A 176 19.06 -11.91 -5.21
N PRO A 177 17.83 -12.03 -4.66
CA PRO A 177 16.62 -11.99 -5.46
C PRO A 177 16.45 -10.61 -6.07
N VAL A 178 16.49 -10.48 -7.39
CA VAL A 178 16.26 -9.21 -8.10
C VAL A 178 14.78 -9.04 -8.36
N ILE A 179 14.25 -7.87 -7.99
CA ILE A 179 12.87 -7.46 -8.24
C ILE A 179 12.89 -6.32 -9.23
N LEU A 180 12.30 -6.53 -10.40
CA LEU A 180 12.15 -5.49 -11.42
C LEU A 180 10.74 -4.91 -11.41
N ALA A 181 10.63 -3.65 -11.77
CA ALA A 181 9.35 -3.05 -12.13
C ALA A 181 9.51 -2.14 -13.34
N SER A 182 8.56 -2.18 -14.28
CA SER A 182 8.48 -1.23 -15.38
C SER A 182 7.04 -0.87 -15.66
N ASP A 183 6.81 0.40 -15.95
CA ASP A 183 5.54 0.89 -16.46
C ASP A 183 5.78 2.20 -17.21
N LYS A 184 5.01 2.41 -18.28
CA LYS A 184 5.13 3.59 -19.11
C LYS A 184 4.26 4.70 -18.53
N THR A 185 4.88 5.75 -18.02
CA THR A 185 4.18 6.88 -17.41
C THR A 185 4.14 8.12 -18.31
N GLN A 186 3.02 8.84 -18.28
CA GLN A 186 2.93 10.20 -18.83
C GLN A 186 3.59 11.22 -17.89
N LEU A 187 4.32 12.18 -18.46
CA LEU A 187 5.07 13.19 -17.72
C LEU A 187 4.31 14.51 -17.56
N SER A 188 3.28 14.75 -18.37
CA SER A 188 2.48 15.98 -18.35
C SER A 188 1.03 15.68 -18.78
N ASN A 189 0.06 16.30 -18.10
CA ASN A 189 -1.37 16.15 -18.40
C ASN A 189 -1.90 17.22 -19.36
N PHE A 190 -1.18 18.33 -19.54
CA PHE A 190 -1.69 19.55 -20.21
C PHE A 190 -0.82 20.05 -21.37
N GLY A 191 0.33 19.43 -21.66
CA GLY A 191 1.21 19.86 -22.75
C GLY A 191 2.12 18.77 -23.31
N GLY A 192 1.77 18.27 -24.49
CA GLY A 192 2.58 17.36 -25.32
C GLY A 192 2.56 15.88 -24.89
N ASP A 193 2.55 14.98 -25.87
CA ASP A 193 2.67 13.52 -25.73
C ASP A 193 4.06 13.11 -25.17
N LYS A 194 4.41 13.58 -23.97
CA LYS A 194 5.69 13.30 -23.30
C LYS A 194 5.49 12.19 -22.29
N SER A 195 6.22 11.10 -22.48
CA SER A 195 6.20 9.93 -21.61
C SER A 195 7.63 9.48 -21.33
N ALA A 196 7.81 8.81 -20.20
CA ALA A 196 9.02 8.06 -19.88
C ALA A 196 8.64 6.60 -19.61
N TRP A 197 9.61 5.71 -19.77
CA TRP A 197 9.43 4.30 -19.47
C TRP A 197 10.54 3.84 -18.51
N PRO A 198 10.42 4.19 -17.22
CA PRO A 198 11.38 3.81 -16.20
C PRO A 198 11.41 2.30 -15.96
N VAL A 199 12.59 1.79 -15.60
CA VAL A 199 12.81 0.45 -15.07
C VAL A 199 13.44 0.59 -13.69
N TYR A 200 12.80 0.02 -12.68
CA TYR A 200 13.25 0.03 -11.29
C TYR A 200 13.81 -1.33 -10.89
N LEU A 201 14.77 -1.32 -9.95
CA LEU A 201 15.36 -2.49 -9.33
C LEU A 201 15.32 -2.36 -7.81
N SER A 202 14.95 -3.45 -7.17
CA SER A 202 15.19 -3.67 -5.75
C SER A 202 15.64 -5.11 -5.52
N ILE A 203 15.96 -5.47 -4.27
CA ILE A 203 16.40 -6.81 -3.90
C ILE A 203 15.50 -7.42 -2.84
N GLY A 204 15.15 -8.71 -2.98
CA GLY A 204 14.37 -9.46 -2.01
C GLY A 204 15.07 -9.68 -0.67
N ASN A 205 16.39 -9.43 -0.61
CA ASN A 205 17.14 -9.40 0.65
C ASN A 205 16.70 -8.27 1.57
N LEU A 206 16.22 -7.16 1.01
CA LEU A 206 15.83 -5.99 1.77
C LEU A 206 14.37 -6.10 2.18
N SER A 207 14.08 -5.83 3.45
CA SER A 207 12.70 -5.87 3.96
C SER A 207 11.77 -5.03 3.12
N LYS A 208 10.56 -5.54 2.90
CA LYS A 208 9.56 -4.81 2.11
C LYS A 208 9.15 -3.50 2.78
N GLU A 209 9.27 -3.39 4.10
CA GLU A 209 9.05 -2.13 4.81
C GLU A 209 9.95 -1.03 4.25
N ILE A 210 11.26 -1.29 4.13
CA ILE A 210 12.20 -0.32 3.55
C ILE A 210 11.94 -0.12 2.05
N ARG A 211 11.64 -1.18 1.30
CA ARG A 211 11.38 -1.08 -0.15
C ARG A 211 10.12 -0.27 -0.48
N ARG A 212 9.11 -0.31 0.39
CA ARG A 212 7.84 0.43 0.24
C ARG A 212 7.93 1.89 0.64
N ARG A 213 9.03 2.31 1.28
CA ARG A 213 9.33 3.70 1.66
C ARG A 213 10.26 4.35 0.63
N PRO A 214 9.75 5.16 -0.32
CA PRO A 214 10.61 5.82 -1.32
C PRO A 214 11.70 6.69 -0.68
N SER A 215 11.39 7.28 0.48
CA SER A 215 12.30 8.07 1.33
C SER A 215 13.55 7.30 1.76
N CYS A 216 13.48 5.96 1.86
CA CYS A 216 14.60 5.12 2.27
C CYS A 216 15.51 4.74 1.10
N HIS A 217 15.10 4.98 -0.16
CA HIS A 217 15.83 4.57 -1.36
C HIS A 217 16.15 3.05 -1.42
N GLY A 218 15.28 2.20 -0.88
CA GLY A 218 15.39 0.74 -1.03
C GLY A 218 15.09 0.21 -2.45
N THR A 219 14.71 1.09 -3.37
CA THR A 219 14.48 0.81 -4.80
C THR A 219 15.18 1.88 -5.62
N VAL A 220 15.92 1.47 -6.66
CA VAL A 220 16.71 2.36 -7.52
C VAL A 220 16.23 2.29 -8.97
N LEU A 221 16.36 3.39 -9.71
CA LEU A 221 15.97 3.46 -11.12
C LEU A 221 17.12 2.98 -12.02
N ILE A 222 17.05 1.83 -12.66
CA ILE A 222 18.16 1.28 -13.46
C ILE A 222 18.09 1.61 -14.95
N GLY A 223 17.01 2.22 -15.44
CA GLY A 223 16.96 2.63 -16.84
C GLY A 223 15.75 3.46 -17.24
N TYR A 224 15.89 4.17 -18.36
CA TYR A 224 14.78 4.69 -19.15
C TYR A 224 14.76 3.99 -20.51
N LEU A 225 13.73 3.18 -20.73
CA LEU A 225 13.50 2.56 -22.04
C LEU A 225 12.99 3.62 -23.03
N PRO A 226 13.34 3.47 -24.33
CA PRO A 226 12.92 4.42 -25.34
C PRO A 226 11.40 4.38 -25.56
N VAL A 227 10.77 5.55 -25.53
CA VAL A 227 9.37 5.73 -25.95
C VAL A 227 9.33 6.18 -27.41
N ALA A 228 9.55 5.22 -28.31
CA ALA A 228 9.61 5.46 -29.75
C ALA A 228 8.20 5.57 -30.37
N LYS A 229 8.05 6.41 -31.41
CA LYS A 229 6.82 6.43 -32.22
C LYS A 229 6.88 5.41 -33.35
N LEU A 230 8.08 4.94 -33.71
CA LEU A 230 8.34 3.94 -34.75
C LEU A 230 7.67 4.32 -36.08
N GLN A 231 7.84 5.59 -36.46
CA GLN A 231 7.25 6.13 -37.69
C GLN A 231 7.93 5.58 -38.95
N CYS A 232 9.15 5.06 -38.80
CA CYS A 232 9.87 4.30 -39.82
C CYS A 232 9.13 3.01 -40.22
N PHE A 233 8.20 2.51 -39.39
CA PHE A 233 7.40 1.34 -39.70
C PHE A 233 5.98 1.66 -40.21
N SER A 234 5.42 0.75 -41.00
CA SER A 234 4.01 0.69 -41.38
C SER A 234 3.13 0.43 -40.14
N LYS A 235 1.90 0.97 -40.14
CA LYS A 235 1.00 0.87 -38.97
C LYS A 235 0.73 -0.57 -38.53
N ALA A 236 0.72 -1.53 -39.47
CA ALA A 236 0.40 -2.93 -39.21
C ALA A 236 1.46 -3.65 -38.35
N VAL A 237 2.74 -3.31 -38.50
CA VAL A 237 3.84 -3.99 -37.80
C VAL A 237 4.31 -3.25 -36.54
N ARG A 238 3.97 -1.96 -36.39
CA ARG A 238 4.40 -1.12 -35.25
C ARG A 238 4.20 -1.77 -33.88
N SER A 239 3.04 -2.41 -33.64
CA SER A 239 2.79 -3.07 -32.35
C SER A 239 3.78 -4.19 -32.06
N LEU A 240 4.18 -4.97 -33.07
CA LEU A 240 5.19 -6.01 -32.93
C LEU A 240 6.61 -5.42 -32.77
N GLU A 241 6.90 -4.33 -33.47
CA GLU A 241 8.21 -3.67 -33.37
C GLU A 241 8.40 -2.99 -32.00
N ILE A 242 7.34 -2.49 -31.36
CA ILE A 242 7.39 -2.05 -29.96
C ILE A 242 7.82 -3.22 -29.05
N TYR A 243 7.25 -4.42 -29.25
CA TYR A 243 7.65 -5.61 -28.50
C TYR A 243 9.13 -5.94 -28.72
N ARG A 244 9.58 -5.93 -29.98
CA ARG A 244 10.98 -6.22 -30.33
C ARG A 244 11.94 -5.20 -29.75
N LEU A 245 11.58 -3.91 -29.80
CA LEU A 245 12.38 -2.83 -29.21
C LEU A 245 12.49 -3.00 -27.70
N PHE A 246 11.37 -3.21 -26.99
CA PHE A 246 11.37 -3.46 -25.56
C PHE A 246 12.31 -4.61 -25.19
N HIS A 247 12.18 -5.78 -25.83
CA HIS A 247 13.05 -6.92 -25.52
C HIS A 247 14.51 -6.68 -25.91
N LYS A 248 14.79 -5.91 -26.97
CA LYS A 248 16.16 -5.52 -27.34
C LYS A 248 16.79 -4.63 -26.27
N CYS A 249 16.07 -3.60 -25.80
CA CYS A 249 16.53 -2.70 -24.76
C CYS A 249 16.68 -3.41 -23.40
N MET A 250 15.67 -4.19 -23.00
CA MET A 250 15.75 -4.98 -21.77
C MET A 250 16.90 -5.99 -21.80
N SER A 251 17.18 -6.64 -22.95
CA SER A 251 18.31 -7.57 -23.07
C SER A 251 19.64 -6.88 -22.73
N LYS A 252 19.83 -5.64 -23.20
CA LYS A 252 21.02 -4.84 -22.91
C LYS A 252 21.08 -4.39 -21.46
N LEU A 253 19.93 -4.01 -20.90
CA LEU A 253 19.84 -3.54 -19.52
C LEU A 253 20.12 -4.67 -18.50
N VAL A 254 19.63 -5.89 -18.74
CA VAL A 254 19.83 -7.03 -17.82
C VAL A 254 21.01 -7.93 -18.16
N GLU A 255 21.79 -7.62 -19.20
CA GLU A 255 22.94 -8.41 -19.64
C GLU A 255 23.94 -8.71 -18.50
N PRO A 256 24.32 -7.74 -17.64
CA PRO A 256 25.25 -8.01 -16.53
C PRO A 256 24.75 -9.06 -15.53
N LEU A 257 23.42 -9.22 -15.38
CA LEU A 257 22.85 -10.23 -14.48
C LEU A 257 23.08 -11.67 -14.97
N ILE A 258 23.39 -11.88 -16.26
CA ILE A 258 23.61 -13.22 -16.82
C ILE A 258 24.87 -13.84 -16.23
N ALA A 259 26.01 -13.16 -16.34
CA ALA A 259 27.28 -13.66 -15.79
C ALA A 259 27.21 -13.69 -14.26
N ALA A 260 26.74 -12.60 -13.64
CA ALA A 260 26.65 -12.49 -12.19
C ALA A 260 25.75 -13.58 -11.56
N GLY A 261 24.62 -13.92 -12.19
CA GLY A 261 23.72 -14.95 -11.69
C GLY A 261 24.23 -16.38 -11.88
N ASN A 262 25.01 -16.65 -12.94
CA ASN A 262 25.64 -17.97 -13.17
C ASN A 262 26.85 -18.18 -12.25
N ASP A 263 27.78 -17.23 -12.27
CA ASP A 263 29.10 -17.41 -11.67
C ASP A 263 29.16 -16.95 -10.22
N GLY A 264 28.24 -16.06 -9.81
CA GLY A 264 28.25 -15.36 -8.53
C GLY A 264 29.30 -14.25 -8.49
N VAL A 265 29.05 -13.23 -7.67
CA VAL A 265 29.92 -12.07 -7.51
C VAL A 265 30.21 -11.85 -6.02
N GLU A 266 31.47 -11.66 -5.67
CA GLU A 266 31.82 -11.29 -4.30
C GLU A 266 31.38 -9.84 -4.02
N MET A 267 30.57 -9.66 -2.98
CA MET A 267 30.16 -8.33 -2.52
C MET A 267 30.33 -8.23 -1.02
N ILE A 268 30.78 -7.05 -0.58
CA ILE A 268 30.80 -6.66 0.83
C ILE A 268 29.38 -6.28 1.21
N CYS A 269 28.79 -7.02 2.14
CA CYS A 269 27.44 -6.76 2.61
C CYS A 269 27.43 -5.73 3.74
N ALA A 270 26.25 -5.18 4.05
CA ALA A 270 26.05 -4.18 5.10
C ALA A 270 26.50 -4.63 6.50
N ASP A 271 26.59 -5.93 6.73
CA ASP A 271 27.09 -6.54 7.97
C ASP A 271 28.60 -6.82 7.98
N THR A 272 29.34 -6.24 7.03
CA THR A 272 30.80 -6.34 6.81
C THR A 272 31.29 -7.66 6.23
N PHE A 273 30.44 -8.69 6.07
CA PHE A 273 30.88 -9.96 5.52
C PHE A 273 30.92 -9.93 3.99
N ILE A 274 31.94 -10.56 3.42
CA ILE A 274 32.08 -10.80 1.99
C ILE A 274 31.29 -12.07 1.66
N ARG A 275 30.33 -11.94 0.74
CA ARG A 275 29.51 -13.06 0.27
C ARG A 275 29.58 -13.18 -1.24
N LYS A 276 29.65 -14.42 -1.72
CA LYS A 276 29.48 -14.74 -3.13
C LYS A 276 27.99 -14.78 -3.46
N LEU A 277 27.47 -13.67 -3.97
CA LEU A 277 26.05 -13.47 -4.26
C LEU A 277 25.74 -13.78 -5.71
N HIS A 278 24.61 -14.43 -5.95
CA HIS A 278 24.06 -14.68 -7.28
C HIS A 278 22.80 -13.84 -7.46
N PRO A 279 22.87 -12.70 -8.19
CA PRO A 279 21.70 -11.92 -8.56
C PRO A 279 20.80 -12.73 -9.51
N VAL A 280 19.57 -13.01 -9.09
CA VAL A 280 18.62 -13.83 -9.87
C VAL A 280 17.28 -13.11 -9.95
N LEU A 281 16.75 -12.91 -11.16
CA LEU A 281 15.44 -12.30 -11.36
C LEU A 281 14.32 -13.16 -10.73
N ALA A 282 13.79 -12.69 -9.61
CA ALA A 282 12.80 -13.35 -8.78
C ALA A 282 11.37 -12.89 -9.11
N ALA A 283 11.21 -11.58 -9.29
CA ALA A 283 9.91 -10.96 -9.51
C ALA A 283 9.99 -9.83 -10.55
N TYR A 284 8.95 -9.71 -11.36
CA TYR A 284 8.75 -8.60 -12.29
C TYR A 284 7.33 -8.05 -12.11
N VAL A 285 7.28 -6.85 -11.52
CA VAL A 285 6.06 -6.07 -11.27
C VAL A 285 5.71 -5.23 -12.51
N ALA A 286 4.54 -5.46 -13.07
CA ALA A 286 4.07 -4.81 -14.28
C ALA A 286 2.54 -4.84 -14.34
N ASP A 287 1.92 -3.89 -15.05
CA ASP A 287 0.49 -3.94 -15.35
C ASP A 287 0.19 -5.01 -16.41
N TYR A 288 -1.08 -5.37 -16.62
CA TYR A 288 -1.42 -6.53 -17.45
C TYR A 288 -0.94 -6.44 -18.94
N PRO A 289 -1.10 -5.31 -19.66
CA PRO A 289 -0.48 -5.13 -20.97
C PRO A 289 1.03 -5.33 -20.97
N GLU A 290 1.73 -4.74 -19.99
CA GLU A 290 3.19 -4.88 -19.84
C GLU A 290 3.60 -6.32 -19.46
N GLN A 291 2.80 -7.03 -18.65
CA GLN A 291 3.01 -8.46 -18.38
C GLN A 291 2.94 -9.31 -19.66
N CYS A 292 1.99 -9.01 -20.55
CA CYS A 292 1.89 -9.68 -21.85
C CYS A 292 3.07 -9.34 -22.77
N LEU A 293 3.54 -8.09 -22.71
CA LEU A 293 4.77 -7.65 -23.36
C LEU A 293 5.96 -8.48 -22.90
N ILE A 294 6.20 -8.57 -21.60
CA ILE A 294 7.29 -9.36 -20.98
C ILE A 294 7.19 -10.84 -21.36
N ALA A 295 5.98 -11.42 -21.33
CA ALA A 295 5.72 -12.83 -21.64
C ALA A 295 5.73 -13.16 -23.14
N CYS A 296 5.90 -12.16 -24.02
CA CYS A 296 5.83 -12.29 -25.47
C CYS A 296 4.49 -12.85 -25.98
N CYS A 297 3.38 -12.59 -25.29
CA CYS A 297 2.05 -13.06 -25.67
C CYS A 297 1.12 -11.90 -26.02
N LYS A 298 -0.01 -12.22 -26.66
CA LYS A 298 -1.08 -11.24 -26.94
C LYS A 298 -1.83 -10.93 -25.64
N GLU A 299 -2.37 -9.71 -25.53
CA GLU A 299 -3.12 -9.25 -24.35
C GLU A 299 -4.38 -10.07 -24.05
N ASN A 300 -4.89 -10.87 -24.98
CA ASN A 300 -5.99 -11.78 -24.70
C ASN A 300 -5.56 -13.12 -24.06
N GLN A 301 -4.26 -13.32 -23.78
CA GLN A 301 -3.70 -14.53 -23.18
C GLN A 301 -3.24 -14.31 -21.74
N CYS A 302 -3.19 -15.37 -20.94
CA CYS A 302 -2.53 -15.29 -19.64
C CYS A 302 -1.00 -15.23 -19.83
N PRO A 303 -0.31 -14.24 -19.23
CA PRO A 303 1.14 -14.16 -19.32
C PRO A 303 1.85 -15.25 -18.51
N ARG A 304 1.18 -15.86 -17.52
CA ARG A 304 1.77 -16.89 -16.64
C ARG A 304 1.53 -18.33 -17.10
N CYS A 305 0.36 -18.61 -17.67
CA CYS A 305 -0.07 -19.99 -17.96
C CYS A 305 -0.58 -20.19 -19.38
N VAL A 306 -0.75 -21.44 -19.80
CA VAL A 306 -1.21 -21.83 -21.14
C VAL A 306 -2.73 -22.01 -21.24
N VAL A 307 -3.49 -21.60 -20.21
CA VAL A 307 -4.95 -21.72 -20.18
C VAL A 307 -5.56 -20.92 -21.34
N ARG A 308 -6.38 -21.61 -22.13
CA ARG A 308 -7.00 -21.03 -23.33
C ARG A 308 -8.08 -20.01 -22.95
N PRO A 309 -8.33 -19.00 -23.81
CA PRO A 309 -9.28 -17.94 -23.53
C PRO A 309 -10.66 -18.43 -23.07
N GLU A 310 -11.14 -19.56 -23.59
CA GLU A 310 -12.48 -20.13 -23.39
C GLU A 310 -12.66 -20.80 -22.03
N HIS A 311 -11.56 -21.17 -21.34
CA HIS A 311 -11.58 -21.87 -20.05
C HIS A 311 -11.14 -20.97 -18.88
N ARG A 312 -10.88 -19.68 -19.14
CA ARG A 312 -10.44 -18.72 -18.12
C ARG A 312 -11.48 -18.48 -17.02
N GLY A 313 -12.75 -18.74 -17.34
CA GLY A 313 -13.83 -18.70 -16.38
C GLY A 313 -13.84 -19.89 -15.43
N GLU A 314 -13.09 -20.96 -15.62
CA GLU A 314 -13.20 -22.15 -14.77
C GLU A 314 -12.23 -22.10 -13.58
N LEU A 315 -12.56 -22.75 -12.45
CA LEU A 315 -11.59 -22.98 -11.38
C LEU A 315 -10.79 -24.23 -11.70
N LEU A 316 -9.53 -24.06 -12.09
CA LEU A 316 -8.69 -25.18 -12.48
C LEU A 316 -7.98 -25.78 -11.27
N LYS A 317 -8.04 -27.11 -11.12
CA LYS A 317 -7.34 -27.83 -10.03
C LYS A 317 -5.83 -27.66 -10.08
N ALA A 318 -5.28 -27.59 -11.29
CA ALA A 318 -3.87 -27.35 -11.53
C ALA A 318 -3.74 -26.47 -12.77
N VAL A 319 -3.07 -25.34 -12.63
CA VAL A 319 -2.83 -24.42 -13.75
C VAL A 319 -1.47 -24.74 -14.35
N GLN A 320 -1.44 -25.10 -15.64
CA GLN A 320 -0.19 -25.37 -16.34
C GLN A 320 0.53 -24.04 -16.64
N ILE A 321 1.59 -23.77 -15.90
CA ILE A 321 2.47 -22.62 -16.09
C ILE A 321 3.22 -22.74 -17.42
N ARG A 322 3.46 -21.60 -18.08
CA ARG A 322 4.29 -21.55 -19.28
C ARG A 322 5.74 -21.85 -18.91
N GLU A 323 6.44 -22.59 -19.77
CA GLU A 323 7.85 -22.91 -19.55
C GLU A 323 8.75 -22.11 -20.51
N PRO A 324 9.84 -21.48 -20.02
CA PRO A 324 10.76 -20.71 -20.85
C PRO A 324 11.34 -21.54 -22.00
N ALA A 325 11.82 -22.76 -21.71
CA ALA A 325 12.44 -23.63 -22.70
C ALA A 325 11.45 -24.04 -23.81
N ALA A 326 10.22 -24.44 -23.45
CA ALA A 326 9.18 -24.79 -24.40
C ALA A 326 8.76 -23.57 -25.26
N THR A 327 8.61 -22.40 -24.65
CA THR A 327 8.27 -21.16 -25.38
C THR A 327 9.36 -20.79 -26.38
N LEU A 328 10.64 -20.90 -26.01
CA LEU A 328 11.76 -20.65 -26.91
C LEU A 328 11.81 -21.66 -28.06
N GLN A 329 11.46 -22.92 -27.83
CA GLN A 329 11.36 -23.92 -28.90
C GLN A 329 10.27 -23.56 -29.91
N ILE A 330 9.08 -23.17 -29.45
CA ILE A 330 7.97 -22.74 -30.32
C ILE A 330 8.36 -21.51 -31.14
N LEU A 331 9.01 -20.52 -30.51
CA LEU A 331 9.50 -19.32 -31.20
C LEU A 331 10.59 -19.65 -32.24
N LYS A 332 11.48 -20.61 -31.95
CA LYS A 332 12.50 -21.09 -32.89
C LYS A 332 11.89 -21.81 -34.08
N ALA A 333 10.89 -22.65 -33.87
CA ALA A 333 10.17 -23.35 -34.93
C ALA A 333 9.43 -22.36 -35.84
N HIS A 334 8.65 -21.45 -35.25
CA HIS A 334 7.96 -20.37 -35.99
C HIS A 334 8.89 -19.52 -36.85
N ARG A 335 10.15 -19.32 -36.43
CA ARG A 335 11.12 -18.55 -37.23
C ARG A 335 11.63 -19.32 -38.46
N LYS A 336 11.67 -20.65 -38.40
CA LYS A 336 12.24 -21.52 -39.44
C LYS A 336 11.22 -21.94 -40.49
N ASP A 337 9.97 -22.11 -40.10
CA ASP A 337 8.92 -22.69 -40.95
C ASP A 337 8.16 -21.62 -41.75
N GLU A 338 7.69 -21.98 -42.95
CA GLU A 338 6.74 -21.15 -43.74
C GLU A 338 5.35 -21.12 -43.09
N PHE A 339 5.01 -22.14 -42.29
CA PHE A 339 3.74 -22.23 -41.55
C PHE A 339 3.99 -22.16 -40.04
N PRO A 340 3.28 -21.29 -39.29
CA PRO A 340 3.47 -21.19 -37.85
C PRO A 340 3.02 -22.49 -37.15
N PRO A 341 3.81 -23.03 -36.20
CA PRO A 341 3.43 -24.22 -35.45
C PRO A 341 2.10 -23.97 -34.73
N PRO A 342 1.17 -24.94 -34.67
CA PRO A 342 -0.13 -24.76 -34.03
C PRO A 342 -0.04 -24.17 -32.62
N GLU A 343 0.98 -24.57 -31.86
CA GLU A 343 1.26 -24.12 -30.50
C GLU A 343 1.53 -22.61 -30.43
N PHE A 344 2.13 -22.00 -31.46
CA PHE A 344 2.38 -20.56 -31.48
C PHE A 344 1.07 -19.76 -31.42
N ASN A 345 0.08 -20.20 -32.20
CA ASN A 345 -1.24 -19.58 -32.24
C ASN A 345 -2.05 -19.94 -30.99
N GLN A 346 -2.01 -21.19 -30.55
CA GLN A 346 -2.71 -21.65 -29.33
C GLN A 346 -2.24 -20.92 -28.08
N HIS A 347 -0.93 -20.69 -27.94
CA HIS A 347 -0.35 -19.94 -26.82
C HIS A 347 -0.44 -18.42 -27.02
N GLY A 348 -0.94 -17.98 -28.18
CA GLY A 348 -1.05 -16.58 -28.60
C GLY A 348 0.26 -15.82 -28.50
N LEU A 349 1.36 -16.43 -28.91
CA LEU A 349 2.68 -15.81 -28.89
C LEU A 349 2.80 -14.70 -29.95
N ARG A 350 3.75 -13.80 -29.73
CA ARG A 350 4.19 -12.79 -30.70
C ARG A 350 5.60 -13.15 -31.20
N ALA A 351 5.92 -12.74 -32.42
CA ALA A 351 7.17 -13.06 -33.11
C ALA A 351 8.39 -12.28 -32.57
N VAL A 352 8.65 -12.45 -31.27
CA VAL A 352 9.80 -11.95 -30.51
C VAL A 352 10.77 -13.11 -30.33
N TYR A 353 11.66 -13.32 -31.30
CA TYR A 353 12.51 -14.52 -31.33
C TYR A 353 13.71 -14.48 -30.37
N LYS A 354 13.99 -13.31 -29.78
CA LYS A 354 15.08 -13.11 -28.83
C LYS A 354 14.54 -12.38 -27.60
N PRO A 355 13.65 -13.01 -26.80
CA PRO A 355 13.17 -12.36 -25.59
C PRO A 355 14.31 -12.15 -24.59
N PHE A 356 14.29 -11.04 -23.86
CA PHE A 356 15.38 -10.65 -22.95
C PHE A 356 15.71 -11.71 -21.89
N TRP A 357 14.70 -12.44 -21.41
CA TRP A 357 14.84 -13.44 -20.35
C TRP A 357 15.44 -14.77 -20.82
N ARG A 358 15.70 -14.96 -22.12
CA ARG A 358 16.14 -16.25 -22.70
C ARG A 358 17.47 -16.80 -22.16
N HIS A 359 18.31 -15.93 -21.59
CA HIS A 359 19.63 -16.27 -21.07
C HIS A 359 19.77 -15.98 -19.57
N LEU A 360 18.72 -15.48 -18.92
CA LEU A 360 18.78 -15.21 -17.49
C LEU A 360 18.88 -16.53 -16.72
N PRO A 361 19.88 -16.68 -15.83
CA PRO A 361 20.08 -17.91 -15.08
C PRO A 361 19.03 -18.06 -13.99
N HIS A 362 18.64 -19.31 -13.70
CA HIS A 362 17.70 -19.67 -12.64
C HIS A 362 16.35 -18.93 -12.69
N CYS A 363 15.97 -18.38 -13.85
CA CYS A 363 14.78 -17.53 -14.00
C CYS A 363 13.71 -18.25 -14.82
N ASN A 364 12.52 -18.39 -14.24
CA ASN A 364 11.29 -18.62 -15.00
C ASN A 364 10.49 -17.31 -15.02
N ILE A 365 10.51 -16.62 -16.18
CA ILE A 365 9.84 -15.33 -16.33
C ILE A 365 8.33 -15.42 -16.05
N PHE A 366 7.70 -16.56 -16.35
CA PHE A 366 6.26 -16.72 -16.23
C PHE A 366 5.81 -16.91 -14.78
N THR A 367 6.68 -17.39 -13.90
CA THR A 367 6.45 -17.39 -12.44
C THR A 367 6.93 -16.10 -11.78
N ALA A 368 7.88 -15.38 -12.39
CA ALA A 368 8.35 -14.09 -11.90
C ALA A 368 7.33 -12.97 -12.08
N ILE A 369 6.42 -13.07 -13.06
CA ILE A 369 5.33 -12.10 -13.23
C ILE A 369 4.41 -12.12 -12.02
N THR A 370 4.35 -11.01 -11.30
CA THR A 370 3.62 -10.93 -10.03
C THR A 370 2.16 -10.54 -10.21
N PRO A 371 1.27 -10.95 -9.27
CA PRO A 371 -0.09 -10.45 -9.22
C PRO A 371 -0.14 -8.95 -8.90
N ASP A 372 -1.19 -8.27 -9.36
CA ASP A 372 -1.34 -6.83 -9.20
C ASP A 372 -2.67 -6.49 -8.49
N ILE A 373 -2.57 -6.13 -7.21
CA ILE A 373 -3.73 -5.77 -6.39
C ILE A 373 -4.47 -4.55 -6.95
N LEU A 374 -3.76 -3.53 -7.45
CA LEU A 374 -4.38 -2.27 -7.88
C LEU A 374 -5.13 -2.43 -9.20
N HIS A 375 -4.45 -2.85 -10.26
CA HIS A 375 -5.03 -2.89 -11.60
C HIS A 375 -5.85 -4.16 -11.87
N GLN A 376 -5.51 -5.28 -11.21
CA GLN A 376 -6.28 -6.53 -11.36
C GLN A 376 -7.43 -6.60 -10.37
N LEU A 377 -7.19 -6.44 -9.05
CA LEU A 377 -8.27 -6.59 -8.05
C LEU A 377 -9.14 -5.33 -7.91
N HIS A 378 -8.57 -4.22 -7.43
CA HIS A 378 -9.37 -3.03 -7.09
C HIS A 378 -10.06 -2.40 -8.32
N LYS A 379 -9.28 -2.12 -9.37
CA LYS A 379 -9.80 -1.52 -10.59
C LYS A 379 -10.51 -2.55 -11.47
N GLY A 380 -9.90 -3.71 -11.69
CA GLY A 380 -10.39 -4.73 -12.63
C GLY A 380 -11.57 -5.54 -12.10
N VAL A 381 -11.30 -6.50 -11.22
CA VAL A 381 -12.28 -7.46 -10.71
C VAL A 381 -13.39 -6.76 -9.93
N PHE A 382 -13.05 -5.81 -9.07
CA PHE A 382 -14.03 -5.11 -8.26
C PHE A 382 -14.75 -4.02 -9.07
N LYS A 383 -14.07 -2.94 -9.46
CA LYS A 383 -14.76 -1.79 -10.05
C LYS A 383 -15.25 -2.01 -11.49
N ASP A 384 -14.40 -2.52 -12.40
CA ASP A 384 -14.77 -2.64 -13.83
C ASP A 384 -15.79 -3.77 -14.07
N HIS A 385 -15.88 -4.71 -13.12
CA HIS A 385 -16.69 -5.91 -13.23
C HIS A 385 -17.75 -6.02 -12.13
N LEU A 386 -17.38 -6.35 -10.89
CA LEU A 386 -18.35 -6.64 -9.83
C LEU A 386 -19.33 -5.49 -9.56
N VAL A 387 -18.82 -4.26 -9.42
CA VAL A 387 -19.65 -3.06 -9.19
C VAL A 387 -20.61 -2.82 -10.37
N LYS A 388 -20.12 -2.99 -11.60
CA LYS A 388 -20.93 -2.85 -12.81
C LYS A 388 -22.06 -3.88 -12.83
N TRP A 389 -21.75 -5.16 -12.63
CA TRP A 389 -22.74 -6.23 -12.63
C TRP A 389 -23.80 -6.03 -11.55
N CYS A 390 -23.40 -5.61 -10.35
CA CYS A 390 -24.34 -5.31 -9.28
C CYS A 390 -25.20 -4.09 -9.59
N SER A 391 -24.63 -3.05 -10.20
CA SER A 391 -25.36 -1.86 -10.65
C SER A 391 -26.42 -2.20 -11.70
N ASP A 392 -26.11 -3.11 -12.62
CA ASP A 392 -27.06 -3.59 -13.64
C ASP A 392 -28.23 -4.37 -13.01
N ILE A 393 -28.03 -5.02 -11.86
CA ILE A 393 -29.07 -5.77 -11.13
C ILE A 393 -30.00 -4.85 -10.33
N ILE A 394 -29.45 -3.90 -9.55
CA ILE A 394 -30.24 -3.11 -8.59
C ILE A 394 -30.68 -1.74 -9.13
N GLY A 395 -30.02 -1.26 -10.19
CA GLY A 395 -30.23 0.07 -10.77
C GLY A 395 -29.42 1.17 -10.07
N ALA A 396 -29.02 2.18 -10.86
CA ALA A 396 -28.17 3.28 -10.41
C ALA A 396 -28.77 4.12 -9.26
N ASP A 397 -30.09 4.34 -9.27
CA ASP A 397 -30.77 5.16 -8.26
C ASP A 397 -30.73 4.52 -6.87
N GLU A 398 -31.03 3.22 -6.79
CA GLU A 398 -30.98 2.45 -5.54
C GLU A 398 -29.54 2.34 -5.02
N LEU A 399 -28.59 2.08 -5.91
CA LEU A 399 -27.17 2.00 -5.59
C LEU A 399 -26.66 3.33 -5.00
N ASP A 400 -26.97 4.45 -5.66
CA ASP A 400 -26.60 5.78 -5.18
C ASP A 400 -27.28 6.14 -3.86
N ALA A 401 -28.56 5.80 -3.68
CA ALA A 401 -29.30 6.03 -2.44
C ALA A 401 -28.65 5.29 -1.25
N ARG A 402 -28.26 4.03 -1.45
CA ARG A 402 -27.56 3.23 -0.44
C ARG A 402 -26.20 3.79 -0.07
N PHE A 403 -25.41 4.23 -1.05
CA PHE A 403 -24.13 4.89 -0.77
C PHE A 403 -24.29 6.22 -0.02
N LYS A 404 -25.34 7.00 -0.31
CA LYS A 404 -25.62 8.28 0.36
C LYS A 404 -26.06 8.12 1.83
N ALA A 405 -26.70 6.99 2.14
CA ALA A 405 -27.21 6.70 3.48
C ALA A 405 -26.20 6.01 4.38
N MET A 406 -25.00 5.66 3.90
CA MET A 406 -23.99 5.01 4.73
C MET A 406 -23.56 5.93 5.88
N PRO A 407 -23.49 5.43 7.14
CA PRO A 407 -22.96 6.22 8.24
C PRO A 407 -21.55 6.72 7.95
N ASP A 408 -21.29 7.97 8.30
CA ASP A 408 -19.94 8.51 8.29
C ASP A 408 -19.09 7.85 9.38
N ALA A 409 -17.80 7.65 9.09
CA ALA A 409 -16.84 7.16 10.07
C ALA A 409 -15.47 7.81 9.83
N PRO A 410 -14.64 7.95 10.87
CA PRO A 410 -13.27 8.43 10.71
C PRO A 410 -12.51 7.58 9.70
N ALA A 411 -11.79 8.23 8.79
CA ALA A 411 -11.02 7.59 7.72
C ALA A 411 -11.84 6.74 6.72
N LEU A 412 -13.17 6.87 6.70
CA LEU A 412 -14.04 6.36 5.64
C LEU A 412 -14.47 7.49 4.71
N ARG A 413 -14.30 7.33 3.41
CA ARG A 413 -14.81 8.30 2.44
C ARG A 413 -16.31 8.13 2.24
N HIS A 414 -17.06 9.19 2.54
CA HIS A 414 -18.50 9.22 2.28
C HIS A 414 -18.84 9.65 0.84
N PHE A 415 -19.69 8.87 0.17
CA PHE A 415 -20.16 9.12 -1.20
C PHE A 415 -21.46 9.96 -1.20
N LYS A 416 -21.35 11.23 -0.77
CA LYS A 416 -22.50 12.16 -0.57
C LYS A 416 -23.43 12.35 -1.78
N LYS A 417 -22.94 12.08 -2.99
CA LYS A 417 -23.71 12.20 -4.24
C LYS A 417 -24.01 10.85 -4.89
N GLY A 418 -23.75 9.74 -4.21
CA GLY A 418 -23.68 8.42 -4.84
C GLY A 418 -22.39 8.26 -5.64
N ILE A 419 -22.34 7.19 -6.43
CA ILE A 419 -21.17 6.82 -7.24
C ILE A 419 -21.39 7.02 -8.74
N SER A 420 -22.65 7.10 -9.20
CA SER A 420 -22.97 7.16 -10.63
C SER A 420 -22.47 8.43 -11.32
N GLY A 421 -22.30 9.53 -10.58
CA GLY A 421 -21.76 10.80 -11.09
C GLY A 421 -20.23 10.90 -11.16
N ILE A 422 -19.49 9.86 -10.75
CA ILE A 422 -18.01 9.89 -10.71
C ILE A 422 -17.45 9.38 -12.04
N SER A 423 -16.91 10.31 -12.85
CA SER A 423 -16.34 9.99 -14.16
C SER A 423 -14.87 9.55 -14.09
N GLN A 424 -14.11 10.08 -13.15
CA GLN A 424 -12.69 9.75 -12.94
C GLN A 424 -12.50 9.10 -11.58
N TRP A 425 -12.22 7.80 -11.60
CA TRP A 425 -11.95 7.02 -10.41
C TRP A 425 -10.46 6.94 -10.12
N THR A 426 -10.12 7.09 -8.86
CA THR A 426 -8.78 6.89 -8.31
C THR A 426 -8.70 5.54 -7.57
N GLY A 427 -7.50 4.96 -7.45
CA GLY A 427 -7.29 3.71 -6.69
C GLY A 427 -7.81 3.81 -5.24
N LYS A 428 -7.64 4.99 -4.62
CA LYS A 428 -8.19 5.29 -3.29
C LYS A 428 -9.70 5.17 -3.23
N GLU A 429 -10.43 5.70 -4.21
CA GLU A 429 -11.89 5.62 -4.23
C GLU A 429 -12.40 4.19 -4.42
N HIS A 430 -11.67 3.34 -5.14
CA HIS A 430 -11.99 1.92 -5.23
C HIS A 430 -11.89 1.22 -3.87
N LYS A 431 -10.81 1.44 -3.11
CA LYS A 431 -10.63 0.87 -1.77
C LYS A 431 -11.71 1.34 -0.79
N GLU A 432 -12.03 2.63 -0.82
CA GLU A 432 -13.09 3.18 0.05
C GLU A 432 -14.48 2.61 -0.28
N MET A 433 -14.76 2.34 -1.55
CA MET A 433 -16.00 1.68 -1.95
C MET A 433 -16.07 0.23 -1.42
N GLN A 434 -14.96 -0.51 -1.49
CA GLN A 434 -14.90 -1.90 -1.04
C GLN A 434 -15.25 -2.06 0.45
N LYS A 435 -14.86 -1.09 1.29
CA LYS A 435 -15.15 -1.08 2.73
C LYS A 435 -16.64 -1.17 3.07
N VAL A 436 -17.53 -0.71 2.19
CA VAL A 436 -18.99 -0.68 2.45
C VAL A 436 -19.79 -1.48 1.44
N PHE A 437 -19.16 -2.00 0.38
CA PHE A 437 -19.87 -2.56 -0.77
C PHE A 437 -20.76 -3.76 -0.40
N VAL A 438 -20.29 -4.65 0.48
CA VAL A 438 -21.12 -5.77 0.95
C VAL A 438 -22.41 -5.23 1.61
N GLY A 439 -22.30 -4.24 2.51
CA GLY A 439 -23.47 -3.63 3.14
C GLY A 439 -24.40 -2.88 2.18
N VAL A 440 -23.85 -2.26 1.13
CA VAL A 440 -24.65 -1.70 0.03
C VAL A 440 -25.48 -2.80 -0.64
N MET A 441 -24.89 -3.97 -0.89
CA MET A 441 -25.57 -5.05 -1.60
C MET A 441 -26.58 -5.82 -0.76
N VAL A 442 -26.38 -5.92 0.56
CA VAL A 442 -27.26 -6.72 1.43
C VAL A 442 -28.72 -6.27 1.33
N GLY A 443 -29.61 -7.25 1.10
CA GLY A 443 -31.04 -7.03 0.93
C GLY A 443 -31.44 -6.56 -0.48
N ALA A 444 -30.55 -5.89 -1.23
CA ALA A 444 -30.82 -5.37 -2.58
C ALA A 444 -30.85 -6.47 -3.66
N VAL A 445 -30.01 -7.49 -3.48
CA VAL A 445 -29.83 -8.62 -4.39
C VAL A 445 -30.25 -9.93 -3.74
N ASN A 446 -30.41 -10.98 -4.54
CA ASN A 446 -30.65 -12.32 -4.00
C ASN A 446 -29.41 -12.83 -3.22
N ASN A 447 -29.64 -13.85 -2.39
CA ASN A 447 -28.60 -14.38 -1.50
C ASN A 447 -27.38 -14.90 -2.26
N GLU A 448 -27.57 -15.47 -3.45
CA GLU A 448 -26.48 -16.05 -4.23
C GLU A 448 -25.57 -14.99 -4.87
N VAL A 449 -26.13 -13.91 -5.42
CA VAL A 449 -25.35 -12.74 -5.86
C VAL A 449 -24.60 -12.15 -4.67
N LEU A 450 -25.24 -12.05 -3.50
CA LEU A 450 -24.58 -11.56 -2.30
C LEU A 450 -23.41 -12.46 -1.86
N THR A 451 -23.55 -13.79 -1.97
CA THR A 451 -22.46 -14.75 -1.74
C THR A 451 -21.28 -14.49 -2.66
N VAL A 452 -21.51 -14.23 -3.95
CA VAL A 452 -20.45 -13.87 -4.90
C VAL A 452 -19.78 -12.54 -4.53
N VAL A 453 -20.58 -11.52 -4.17
CA VAL A 453 -20.07 -10.20 -3.76
C VAL A 453 -19.16 -10.32 -2.55
N TRP A 454 -19.64 -10.98 -1.49
CA TRP A 454 -18.83 -11.31 -0.32
C TRP A 454 -17.56 -12.02 -0.79
N ALA A 455 -17.67 -13.12 -1.53
CA ALA A 455 -16.54 -14.01 -1.81
C ALA A 455 -15.38 -13.26 -2.48
N LEU A 456 -15.70 -12.39 -3.44
CA LEU A 456 -14.71 -11.54 -4.09
C LEU A 456 -14.17 -10.44 -3.17
N VAL A 457 -15.02 -9.79 -2.37
CA VAL A 457 -14.54 -8.75 -1.44
C VAL A 457 -13.65 -9.37 -0.36
N ASP A 458 -14.02 -10.50 0.24
CA ASP A 458 -13.21 -11.24 1.21
C ASP A 458 -11.88 -11.68 0.57
N PHE A 459 -11.88 -12.19 -0.67
CA PHE A 459 -10.65 -12.50 -1.40
C PHE A 459 -9.72 -11.29 -1.52
N ILE A 460 -10.28 -10.12 -1.86
CA ILE A 460 -9.52 -8.87 -1.97
C ILE A 460 -8.93 -8.44 -0.62
N TYR A 461 -9.66 -8.64 0.49
CA TYR A 461 -9.16 -8.33 1.83
C TYR A 461 -8.04 -9.28 2.25
N TYR A 462 -8.22 -10.58 2.07
CA TYR A 462 -7.18 -11.55 2.36
C TYR A 462 -5.92 -11.31 1.53
N ALA A 463 -6.05 -10.99 0.23
CA ALA A 463 -4.92 -10.69 -0.65
C ALA A 463 -4.12 -9.44 -0.22
N GLN A 464 -4.69 -8.56 0.60
CA GLN A 464 -4.01 -7.37 1.13
C GLN A 464 -3.25 -7.63 2.44
N PHE A 465 -3.29 -8.85 2.98
CA PHE A 465 -2.55 -9.16 4.20
C PHE A 465 -1.06 -9.00 3.95
N GLN A 466 -0.38 -8.33 4.88
CA GLN A 466 1.06 -8.13 4.85
C GLN A 466 1.81 -9.30 5.50
N SER A 467 1.10 -10.28 6.04
CA SER A 467 1.68 -11.56 6.43
C SER A 467 0.60 -12.62 6.30
N HIS A 468 0.95 -13.80 5.80
CA HIS A 468 0.02 -14.88 5.58
C HIS A 468 0.36 -16.10 6.44
N THR A 469 -0.67 -16.71 7.02
CA THR A 469 -0.58 -18.00 7.70
C THR A 469 -1.12 -19.09 6.80
N THR A 470 -0.89 -20.35 7.16
CA THR A 470 -1.55 -21.48 6.48
C THR A 470 -3.07 -21.34 6.57
N THR A 471 -3.59 -20.88 7.71
CA THR A 471 -5.01 -20.57 7.92
C THR A 471 -5.52 -19.45 7.00
N SER A 472 -4.80 -18.32 6.89
CA SER A 472 -5.27 -17.20 6.05
C SER A 472 -5.19 -17.51 4.56
N LEU A 473 -4.20 -18.30 4.12
CA LEU A 473 -4.15 -18.81 2.74
C LEU A 473 -5.27 -19.80 2.45
N HIS A 474 -5.64 -20.64 3.41
CA HIS A 474 -6.81 -21.51 3.26
C HIS A 474 -8.10 -20.69 3.15
N ALA A 475 -8.26 -19.65 3.97
CA ALA A 475 -9.41 -18.76 3.88
C ALA A 475 -9.47 -18.01 2.53
N LEU A 476 -8.32 -17.56 2.00
CA LEU A 476 -8.22 -16.98 0.66
C LEU A 476 -8.66 -17.98 -0.44
N GLN A 477 -8.24 -19.25 -0.33
CA GLN A 477 -8.65 -20.34 -1.24
C GLN A 477 -10.15 -20.61 -1.16
N VAL A 478 -10.72 -20.67 0.04
CA VAL A 478 -12.16 -20.88 0.25
C VAL A 478 -12.98 -19.75 -0.36
N SER A 479 -12.53 -18.49 -0.24
CA SER A 479 -13.18 -17.35 -0.90
C SER A 479 -13.17 -17.49 -2.43
N LEU A 480 -12.06 -17.96 -3.02
CA LEU A 480 -11.96 -18.21 -4.45
C LEU A 480 -12.92 -19.33 -4.91
N GLU A 481 -12.94 -20.44 -4.17
CA GLU A 481 -13.84 -21.58 -4.44
C GLU A 481 -15.32 -21.17 -4.34
N CYS A 482 -15.67 -20.41 -3.30
CA CYS A 482 -17.01 -19.88 -3.10
C CYS A 482 -17.45 -19.00 -4.27
N PHE A 483 -16.57 -18.09 -4.73
CA PHE A 483 -16.83 -17.28 -5.91
C PHE A 483 -17.12 -18.15 -7.14
N HIS A 484 -16.25 -19.12 -7.44
CA HIS A 484 -16.41 -19.98 -8.61
C HIS A 484 -17.66 -20.87 -8.54
N LYS A 485 -18.08 -21.28 -7.35
CA LYS A 485 -19.28 -22.10 -7.13
C LYS A 485 -20.58 -21.35 -7.43
N HIS A 486 -20.64 -20.05 -7.16
CA HIS A 486 -21.90 -19.29 -7.16
C HIS A 486 -22.04 -18.26 -8.29
N LYS A 487 -20.96 -17.93 -9.01
CA LYS A 487 -20.97 -16.85 -10.01
C LYS A 487 -21.91 -17.06 -11.20
N ASP A 488 -22.29 -18.29 -11.50
CA ASP A 488 -23.16 -18.59 -12.65
C ASP A 488 -24.55 -17.96 -12.49
N ILE A 489 -24.92 -17.52 -11.29
CA ILE A 489 -26.09 -16.67 -11.05
C ILE A 489 -26.12 -15.40 -11.93
N PHE A 490 -24.96 -14.81 -12.26
CA PHE A 490 -24.92 -13.67 -13.17
C PHE A 490 -25.20 -14.05 -14.62
N ILE A 491 -25.00 -15.31 -15.00
CA ILE A 491 -25.40 -15.85 -16.30
C ILE A 491 -26.90 -16.10 -16.32
N GLU A 492 -27.42 -16.74 -15.27
CA GLU A 492 -28.85 -16.99 -15.11
C GLU A 492 -29.68 -15.70 -15.12
N LEU A 493 -29.16 -14.62 -14.52
CA LEU A 493 -29.78 -13.30 -14.52
C LEU A 493 -29.58 -12.51 -15.83
N GLY A 494 -28.86 -13.07 -16.82
CA GLY A 494 -28.58 -12.40 -18.10
C GLY A 494 -27.61 -11.22 -18.01
N ILE A 495 -26.87 -11.08 -16.90
CA ILE A 495 -25.87 -10.02 -16.69
C ILE A 495 -24.58 -10.34 -17.46
N ARG A 496 -24.30 -11.63 -17.70
CA ARG A 496 -23.10 -12.13 -18.37
C ARG A 496 -23.39 -13.36 -19.21
N ASP A 497 -22.65 -13.53 -20.30
CA ASP A 497 -22.67 -14.80 -21.05
C ASP A 497 -21.63 -15.81 -20.55
N HIS A 498 -20.52 -15.32 -19.98
CA HIS A 498 -19.40 -16.16 -19.53
C HIS A 498 -18.49 -15.41 -18.53
N PHE A 499 -17.51 -16.10 -17.93
CA PHE A 499 -16.50 -15.51 -17.04
C PHE A 499 -15.07 -15.52 -17.58
N ASN A 500 -14.89 -15.71 -18.89
CA ASN A 500 -13.61 -15.71 -19.60
C ASN A 500 -12.88 -14.34 -19.65
N ILE A 501 -12.63 -13.77 -18.48
CA ILE A 501 -12.03 -12.45 -18.28
C ILE A 501 -10.60 -12.65 -17.76
N PRO A 502 -9.57 -12.11 -18.42
CA PRO A 502 -8.18 -12.36 -18.03
C PRO A 502 -7.85 -11.94 -16.58
N LYS A 503 -8.34 -10.78 -16.13
CA LYS A 503 -8.13 -10.31 -14.75
C LYS A 503 -8.80 -11.21 -13.70
N LEU A 504 -9.91 -11.85 -14.05
CA LEU A 504 -10.63 -12.76 -13.16
C LEU A 504 -9.97 -14.13 -13.13
N HIS A 505 -9.43 -14.60 -14.26
CA HIS A 505 -8.56 -15.79 -14.27
C HIS A 505 -7.27 -15.55 -13.45
N ALA A 506 -6.72 -14.33 -13.49
CA ALA A 506 -5.47 -13.99 -12.81
C ALA A 506 -5.51 -14.26 -11.29
N ILE A 507 -6.69 -14.19 -10.66
CA ILE A 507 -6.84 -14.38 -9.21
C ILE A 507 -6.44 -15.78 -8.74
N GLN A 508 -6.48 -16.79 -9.63
CA GLN A 508 -6.04 -18.16 -9.30
C GLN A 508 -4.54 -18.26 -9.05
N HIS A 509 -3.75 -17.31 -9.55
CA HIS A 509 -2.30 -17.30 -9.39
C HIS A 509 -1.82 -16.64 -8.08
N TYR A 510 -2.73 -16.04 -7.29
CA TYR A 510 -2.37 -15.25 -6.10
C TYR A 510 -1.79 -16.13 -4.98
N ILE A 511 -2.44 -17.24 -4.66
CA ILE A 511 -2.01 -18.12 -3.57
C ILE A 511 -0.64 -18.71 -3.85
N ASP A 512 -0.41 -19.17 -5.08
CA ASP A 512 0.90 -19.70 -5.49
C ASP A 512 1.97 -18.61 -5.48
N ALA A 513 1.65 -17.40 -5.95
CA ALA A 513 2.56 -16.27 -5.86
C ALA A 513 2.95 -15.96 -4.41
N ILE A 514 1.96 -15.95 -3.49
CA ILE A 514 2.23 -15.69 -2.06
C ILE A 514 3.15 -16.75 -1.46
N LYS A 515 2.90 -18.03 -1.75
CA LYS A 515 3.75 -19.13 -1.29
C LYS A 515 5.17 -19.04 -1.86
N GLN A 516 5.31 -18.65 -3.13
CA GLN A 516 6.61 -18.56 -3.78
C GLN A 516 7.40 -17.31 -3.35
N LEU A 517 6.77 -16.14 -3.22
CA LEU A 517 7.47 -14.85 -3.14
C LEU A 517 7.23 -14.08 -1.83
N GLY A 518 6.38 -14.57 -0.91
CA GLY A 518 5.98 -13.83 0.30
C GLY A 518 4.69 -13.06 0.08
N SER A 519 4.28 -12.17 0.98
CA SER A 519 3.03 -11.42 0.80
C SER A 519 3.10 -10.38 -0.32
N LEU A 520 1.94 -10.05 -0.90
CA LEU A 520 1.85 -9.26 -2.14
C LEU A 520 2.28 -7.80 -1.99
N ASP A 521 2.23 -7.24 -0.78
CA ASP A 521 2.70 -5.87 -0.51
C ASP A 521 4.21 -5.72 -0.77
N GLY A 522 4.95 -6.83 -0.75
CA GLY A 522 6.36 -6.87 -1.13
C GLY A 522 6.63 -6.77 -2.63
N TYR A 523 5.64 -6.86 -3.53
CA TYR A 523 5.89 -6.87 -4.98
C TYR A 523 4.66 -6.47 -5.82
N ASN A 524 3.90 -5.49 -5.33
CA ASN A 524 2.74 -4.93 -6.04
C ASN A 524 3.09 -3.66 -6.85
N SER A 525 2.19 -3.27 -7.76
CA SER A 525 2.36 -2.11 -8.65
C SER A 525 2.14 -0.74 -7.97
N GLU A 526 1.69 -0.70 -6.72
CA GLU A 526 1.45 0.57 -6.00
C GLU A 526 2.77 1.29 -5.68
N SER A 527 3.84 0.52 -5.40
CA SER A 527 5.17 1.08 -5.16
C SER A 527 5.75 1.77 -6.41
N PRO A 528 5.83 1.12 -7.59
CA PRO A 528 6.24 1.78 -8.84
C PRO A 528 5.44 3.03 -9.19
N GLU A 529 4.12 3.06 -8.94
CA GLU A 529 3.29 4.25 -9.21
C GLU A 529 3.73 5.46 -8.36
N ARG A 530 4.12 5.24 -7.10
CA ARG A 530 4.70 6.29 -6.24
C ARG A 530 6.08 6.72 -6.73
N LEU A 531 6.91 5.76 -7.16
CA LEU A 531 8.24 6.03 -7.71
C LEU A 531 8.18 6.84 -9.01
N HIS A 532 7.11 6.72 -9.82
CA HIS A 532 6.93 7.59 -10.99
C HIS A 532 6.84 9.07 -10.63
N ILE A 533 6.34 9.42 -9.44
CA ILE A 533 6.29 10.82 -9.00
C ILE A 533 7.71 11.34 -8.81
N ASP A 534 8.52 10.64 -8.01
CA ASP A 534 9.84 11.11 -7.60
C ASP A 534 10.87 10.98 -8.73
N PHE A 535 10.88 9.83 -9.41
CA PHE A 535 11.89 9.50 -10.41
C PHE A 535 11.56 10.02 -11.82
N ALA A 536 10.28 10.09 -12.20
CA ALA A 536 9.91 10.53 -13.55
C ALA A 536 9.29 11.94 -13.58
N LYS A 537 8.23 12.19 -12.82
CA LYS A 537 7.43 13.42 -12.92
C LYS A 537 8.13 14.62 -12.29
N GLU A 538 8.71 14.50 -11.10
CA GLU A 538 9.49 15.57 -10.47
C GLU A 538 10.77 15.86 -11.25
N ALA A 539 11.49 14.82 -11.67
CA ALA A 539 12.67 14.97 -12.51
C ALA A 539 12.33 15.71 -13.81
N TYR A 540 11.23 15.34 -14.48
CA TYR A 540 10.76 16.05 -15.67
C TYR A 540 10.37 17.51 -15.39
N ARG A 541 9.69 17.79 -14.26
CA ARG A 541 9.34 19.16 -13.85
C ARG A 541 10.58 20.02 -13.57
N ALA A 542 11.65 19.41 -13.07
CA ALA A 542 12.92 20.08 -12.81
C ALA A 542 13.74 20.33 -14.09
N SER A 543 13.46 19.60 -15.18
CA SER A 543 14.12 19.77 -16.49
C SER A 543 13.62 21.00 -17.26
N ASN A 544 14.37 21.40 -18.29
CA ASN A 544 13.93 22.41 -19.25
C ASN A 544 12.87 21.89 -20.27
N ARG A 545 12.46 20.62 -20.15
CA ARG A 545 11.48 19.91 -21.01
C ARG A 545 11.92 19.69 -22.47
N ARG A 546 13.19 19.91 -22.80
CA ARG A 546 13.86 19.58 -24.07
C ARG A 546 14.94 18.54 -23.77
N ASP A 547 15.03 17.47 -24.55
CA ASP A 547 16.01 16.39 -24.36
C ASP A 547 16.16 16.01 -22.87
N PHE A 548 15.00 15.74 -22.27
CA PHE A 548 14.82 15.80 -20.83
C PHE A 548 15.41 14.59 -20.10
N LEU A 549 15.68 13.47 -20.77
CA LEU A 549 16.14 12.23 -20.14
C LEU A 549 17.52 12.38 -19.50
N GLU A 550 18.47 13.00 -20.20
CA GLU A 550 19.81 13.33 -19.65
C GLU A 550 19.68 14.21 -18.40
N GLN A 551 18.88 15.28 -18.50
CA GLN A 551 18.66 16.19 -17.37
C GLN A 551 18.00 15.50 -16.19
N MET A 552 17.07 14.57 -16.45
CA MET A 552 16.43 13.74 -15.44
C MET A 552 17.45 12.83 -14.75
N ALA A 553 18.30 12.12 -15.52
CA ALA A 553 19.33 11.25 -14.99
C ALA A 553 20.31 12.01 -14.08
N VAL A 554 20.84 13.16 -14.54
CA VAL A 554 21.76 14.00 -13.76
C VAL A 554 21.09 14.57 -12.51
N TRP A 555 19.83 14.99 -12.60
CA TRP A 555 19.08 15.51 -11.46
C TRP A 555 18.84 14.43 -10.39
N LEU A 556 18.52 13.20 -10.82
CA LEU A 556 18.35 12.06 -9.92
C LEU A 556 19.66 11.67 -9.24
N GLN A 557 20.76 11.58 -9.99
CA GLN A 557 22.08 11.23 -9.44
C GLN A 557 22.50 12.18 -8.31
N ARG A 558 22.21 13.48 -8.43
CA ARG A 558 22.47 14.46 -7.36
C ARG A 558 21.58 14.26 -6.12
N ARG A 559 20.31 13.91 -6.31
CA ARG A 559 19.40 13.62 -5.17
C ARG A 559 19.82 12.34 -4.45
N GLU A 560 20.17 11.30 -5.20
CA GLU A 560 20.71 10.05 -4.66
C GLU A 560 22.01 10.31 -3.87
N ALA A 561 22.91 11.16 -4.38
CA ALA A 561 24.13 11.56 -3.65
C ALA A 561 23.84 12.25 -2.31
N ILE A 562 22.86 13.15 -2.27
CA ILE A 562 22.43 13.81 -1.02
C ILE A 562 21.87 12.81 -0.03
N HIS A 563 21.02 11.88 -0.51
CA HIS A 563 20.44 10.83 0.32
C HIS A 563 21.51 9.90 0.90
N LEU A 564 22.43 9.44 0.05
CA LEU A 564 23.52 8.55 0.42
C LEU A 564 24.45 9.22 1.44
N ARG A 565 24.78 10.50 1.23
CA ARG A 565 25.56 11.29 2.20
C ARG A 565 24.81 11.51 3.52
N SER A 566 23.50 11.77 3.48
CA SER A 566 22.68 11.88 4.69
C SER A 566 22.69 10.58 5.49
N SER A 567 22.59 9.45 4.80
CA SER A 567 22.65 8.11 5.40
C SER A 567 24.01 7.83 6.05
N PHE A 568 25.10 8.23 5.40
CA PHE A 568 26.45 8.15 5.96
C PHE A 568 26.61 8.98 7.25
N ILE A 569 26.13 10.22 7.26
CA ILE A 569 26.18 11.10 8.44
C ILE A 569 25.38 10.47 9.60
N GLN A 570 24.16 10.00 9.34
CA GLN A 570 23.33 9.33 10.35
C GLN A 570 24.02 8.08 10.92
N TRP A 571 24.57 7.23 10.05
CA TRP A 571 25.35 6.07 10.45
C TRP A 571 26.53 6.43 11.36
N LYS A 572 27.28 7.49 11.01
CA LYS A 572 28.43 7.96 11.79
C LYS A 572 28.05 8.40 13.21
N HIS A 573 26.91 9.05 13.37
CA HIS A 573 26.44 9.52 14.68
C HIS A 573 25.81 8.42 15.54
N ASN A 574 25.79 7.15 15.10
CA ASN A 574 25.03 6.05 15.71
C ASN A 574 23.55 6.42 15.94
N CYS A 575 23.04 7.36 15.15
CA CYS A 575 21.62 7.60 15.09
C CYS A 575 21.02 6.41 14.35
N ILE A 576 20.02 5.75 14.94
CA ILE A 576 19.08 4.94 14.15
C ILE A 576 18.67 5.85 12.98
N PRO A 577 18.77 5.40 11.71
CA PRO A 577 18.44 6.26 10.59
C PRO A 577 17.11 6.97 10.87
N ALA A 578 17.13 8.30 10.88
CA ALA A 578 15.92 9.10 11.09
C ALA A 578 14.84 8.81 10.02
N LEU A 579 15.22 8.05 8.98
CA LEU A 579 14.40 7.38 7.99
C LEU A 579 13.28 6.51 8.58
N VAL A 580 13.39 6.07 9.85
CA VAL A 580 12.36 5.23 10.51
C VAL A 580 11.61 5.99 11.64
N THR A 581 12.19 7.05 12.21
CA THR A 581 11.62 7.71 13.40
C THR A 581 10.73 8.91 13.10
N LYS A 582 10.83 9.52 11.91
CA LYS A 582 9.71 10.29 11.37
C LYS A 582 8.85 9.30 10.60
N PRO A 583 7.59 9.02 11.01
CA PRO A 583 6.66 8.55 10.02
C PRO A 583 6.63 9.68 9.00
N ALA A 584 7.23 9.47 7.83
CA ALA A 584 6.97 10.35 6.70
C ALA A 584 5.45 10.40 6.52
N ASP A 585 4.93 11.38 5.81
CA ASP A 585 3.54 11.38 5.38
C ASP A 585 3.33 10.25 4.35
N GLU A 586 3.50 9.02 4.83
CA GLU A 586 3.70 7.81 4.08
C GLU A 586 2.34 7.17 3.86
N TRP A 587 2.03 7.11 2.58
CA TRP A 587 0.94 6.36 1.99
C TRP A 587 1.22 4.86 2.16
N ASP A 588 0.66 4.27 3.21
CA ASP A 588 0.22 2.88 3.17
C ASP A 588 -1.30 2.89 2.97
N PRO A 589 -1.82 2.40 1.85
CA PRO A 589 -3.27 2.40 1.60
C PRO A 589 -4.05 1.38 2.44
N THR A 590 -3.36 0.53 3.23
CA THR A 590 -3.96 -0.27 4.29
C THR A 590 -3.95 0.44 5.65
N LEU A 591 -3.14 1.49 5.82
CA LEU A 591 -3.16 2.36 6.99
C LEU A 591 -4.16 3.52 6.79
N PRO A 592 -4.80 4.01 7.86
CA PRO A 592 -5.64 5.19 7.77
C PRO A 592 -4.83 6.38 7.24
N MET A 593 -5.48 7.25 6.46
CA MET A 593 -4.86 8.50 6.01
C MET A 593 -4.32 9.29 7.21
N LYS A 594 -3.05 9.69 7.16
CA LYS A 594 -2.62 10.88 7.90
C LYS A 594 -3.41 12.08 7.37
N HIS A 595 -4.23 12.65 8.23
CA HIS A 595 -4.86 13.93 7.97
C HIS A 595 -3.74 14.96 7.81
N VAL A 596 -3.77 15.72 6.70
CA VAL A 596 -3.16 17.05 6.70
C VAL A 596 -3.76 17.76 7.89
N GLN A 597 -2.93 18.08 8.88
CA GLN A 597 -3.29 18.98 9.97
C GLN A 597 -3.81 20.24 9.28
N SER A 598 -5.10 20.55 9.45
CA SER A 598 -5.48 21.94 9.31
C SER A 598 -4.67 22.71 10.34
N ALA A 599 -4.16 23.90 9.99
CA ALA A 599 -3.39 24.78 10.88
C ALA A 599 -4.10 25.14 12.21
N GLU A 600 -5.32 24.64 12.44
CA GLU A 600 -6.07 24.73 13.70
C GLU A 600 -5.79 23.57 14.68
N ASP A 601 -5.07 22.51 14.28
CA ASP A 601 -4.72 21.34 15.11
C ASP A 601 -3.29 21.38 15.69
N GLU A 602 -2.49 22.41 15.38
CA GLU A 602 -1.07 22.51 15.82
C GLU A 602 -0.91 22.87 17.31
N ASP A 603 -1.99 23.28 17.99
CA ASP A 603 -1.96 23.73 19.41
C ASP A 603 -2.38 22.65 20.44
N GLU A 604 -2.62 21.40 20.04
CA GLU A 604 -3.02 20.35 21.00
C GLU A 604 -1.80 19.69 21.69
N HIS A 605 -1.35 20.29 22.80
CA HIS A 605 -0.61 19.53 23.81
C HIS A 605 -1.51 18.38 24.31
N ALA A 606 -1.05 17.13 24.23
CA ALA A 606 -1.78 15.94 24.67
C ALA A 606 -1.14 15.33 25.93
N LEU A 607 -1.88 14.52 26.69
CA LEU A 607 -1.32 13.73 27.79
C LEU A 607 -0.35 12.65 27.24
N PRO A 608 0.76 12.36 27.95
CA PRO A 608 1.80 11.45 27.43
C PRO A 608 1.31 10.00 27.24
N HIS A 609 1.80 9.39 26.17
CA HIS A 609 1.49 8.03 25.73
C HIS A 609 2.25 6.97 26.54
N THR A 610 1.60 5.85 26.82
CA THR A 610 2.28 4.57 27.09
C THR A 610 1.97 3.62 25.93
N PRO A 611 2.97 2.93 25.33
CA PRO A 611 2.72 2.00 24.23
C PRO A 611 1.75 0.87 24.67
N PRO A 612 0.83 0.41 23.80
CA PRO A 612 0.03 -0.76 24.10
C PRO A 612 0.96 -1.97 24.35
N THR A 613 0.66 -2.76 25.38
CA THR A 613 1.39 -3.97 25.73
C THR A 613 0.48 -5.19 25.58
N PRO A 614 1.00 -6.42 25.52
CA PRO A 614 0.16 -7.63 25.52
C PRO A 614 -0.81 -7.70 26.71
N SER A 615 -0.51 -6.99 27.80
CA SER A 615 -1.32 -6.86 29.02
C SER A 615 -2.26 -5.65 29.06
N ALA A 616 -2.09 -4.67 28.16
CA ALA A 616 -2.92 -3.46 28.03
C ALA A 616 -3.16 -3.20 26.53
N PRO A 617 -4.21 -3.81 25.94
CA PRO A 617 -4.36 -3.95 24.49
C PRO A 617 -4.65 -2.63 23.76
N THR A 618 -5.04 -1.58 24.50
CA THR A 618 -5.37 -0.27 23.96
C THR A 618 -4.75 0.83 24.80
N SER A 619 -4.06 1.77 24.15
CA SER A 619 -3.71 3.07 24.75
C SER A 619 -4.44 4.19 24.02
N PHE A 620 -4.45 5.41 24.55
CA PHE A 620 -5.21 6.50 23.94
C PHE A 620 -4.49 7.86 23.93
N LYS A 621 -4.91 8.73 23.01
CA LYS A 621 -4.60 10.17 22.95
C LYS A 621 -5.87 10.97 23.11
N ILE A 622 -5.81 12.01 23.92
CA ILE A 622 -6.83 13.04 24.00
C ILE A 622 -6.18 14.40 24.21
N ALA A 623 -6.86 15.48 23.82
CA ALA A 623 -6.41 16.84 24.08
C ALA A 623 -6.20 17.05 25.59
N LYS A 624 -5.12 17.74 25.99
CA LYS A 624 -4.83 18.02 27.40
C LYS A 624 -5.91 18.90 28.05
N VAL A 625 -6.50 19.80 27.28
CA VAL A 625 -7.58 20.70 27.72
C VAL A 625 -8.83 20.41 26.92
N ALA A 626 -9.97 20.27 27.60
CA ALA A 626 -11.25 20.08 26.93
C ALA A 626 -11.68 21.37 26.22
N PRO A 627 -12.02 21.32 24.92
CA PRO A 627 -12.38 22.51 24.15
C PRO A 627 -13.77 23.07 24.50
N PHE A 628 -14.62 22.29 25.18
CA PHE A 628 -15.99 22.69 25.51
C PHE A 628 -16.29 22.46 26.98
N ARG A 629 -17.12 23.33 27.54
CA ARG A 629 -17.65 23.18 28.89
C ARG A 629 -19.17 23.28 28.82
N ARG A 630 -19.86 22.19 29.16
CA ARG A 630 -21.31 22.02 28.92
C ARG A 630 -22.09 21.76 30.20
N THR A 631 -23.31 22.28 30.28
CA THR A 631 -24.28 21.96 31.34
C THR A 631 -25.03 20.65 31.04
N LEU A 632 -25.71 20.06 32.03
CA LEU A 632 -26.55 18.88 31.81
C LEU A 632 -27.57 19.09 30.68
N ALA A 633 -28.26 20.24 30.66
CA ALA A 633 -29.24 20.54 29.62
C ALA A 633 -28.61 20.61 28.21
N GLU A 634 -27.38 21.11 28.09
CA GLU A 634 -26.65 21.11 26.82
C GLU A 634 -26.20 19.70 26.40
N LEU A 635 -25.84 18.83 27.35
CA LEU A 635 -25.53 17.43 27.06
C LEU A 635 -26.76 16.67 26.55
N GLU A 636 -27.92 16.90 27.17
CA GLU A 636 -29.19 16.28 26.74
C GLU A 636 -29.62 16.79 25.35
N THR A 637 -29.56 18.09 25.12
CA THR A 637 -30.08 18.71 23.89
C THR A 637 -29.11 18.66 22.70
N LEU A 638 -27.82 18.91 22.92
CA LEU A 638 -26.84 18.98 21.83
C LEU A 638 -26.19 17.62 21.54
N HIS A 639 -25.96 16.81 22.57
CA HIS A 639 -25.33 15.50 22.43
C HIS A 639 -26.35 14.34 22.38
N GLY A 640 -27.63 14.60 22.66
CA GLY A 640 -28.65 13.56 22.73
C GLY A 640 -28.51 12.64 23.95
N ALA A 641 -27.73 13.05 24.97
CA ALA A 641 -27.45 12.25 26.16
C ALA A 641 -28.57 12.38 27.21
N ILE A 642 -29.80 11.97 26.85
CA ILE A 642 -31.03 12.21 27.64
C ILE A 642 -30.94 11.64 29.06
N ASP A 643 -30.35 10.46 29.23
CA ASP A 643 -30.23 9.80 30.53
C ASP A 643 -28.84 10.04 31.17
N PHE A 644 -28.14 11.15 30.84
CA PHE A 644 -26.78 11.41 31.34
C PHE A 644 -26.71 11.46 32.88
N ALA A 645 -27.56 12.26 33.52
CA ALA A 645 -27.58 12.41 34.98
C ALA A 645 -27.81 11.09 35.73
N PRO A 646 -28.89 10.31 35.47
CA PRO A 646 -29.12 9.04 36.17
C PRO A 646 -28.01 8.01 35.89
N THR A 647 -27.44 8.03 34.67
CA THR A 647 -26.34 7.14 34.30
C THR A 647 -25.05 7.48 35.04
N LEU A 648 -24.72 8.77 35.17
CA LEU A 648 -23.56 9.22 35.94
C LEU A 648 -23.73 8.90 37.43
N THR A 649 -24.92 9.12 38.01
CA THR A 649 -25.21 8.73 39.41
C THR A 649 -25.00 7.24 39.64
N ALA A 650 -25.46 6.38 38.71
CA ALA A 650 -25.25 4.94 38.79
C ALA A 650 -23.75 4.57 38.73
N TYR A 651 -22.97 5.28 37.91
CA TYR A 651 -21.52 5.09 37.82
C TYR A 651 -20.81 5.52 39.11
N LEU A 652 -21.16 6.68 39.67
CA LEU A 652 -20.60 7.17 40.94
C LEU A 652 -20.86 6.20 42.09
N ARG A 653 -22.09 5.66 42.19
CA ARG A 653 -22.45 4.64 43.19
C ARG A 653 -21.74 3.30 42.97
N LYS A 654 -21.34 2.99 41.74
CA LYS A 654 -20.55 1.78 41.42
C LYS A 654 -19.10 1.91 41.90
N ILE A 655 -18.50 3.10 41.75
CA ILE A 655 -17.12 3.36 42.21
C ILE A 655 -17.08 3.55 43.72
N ASP A 656 -18.02 4.32 44.27
CA ASP A 656 -18.15 4.59 45.68
C ASP A 656 -19.62 4.37 46.12
N PRO A 657 -19.94 3.19 46.70
CA PRO A 657 -21.28 2.89 47.20
C PRO A 657 -21.80 3.87 48.26
N THR A 658 -20.93 4.66 48.89
CA THR A 658 -21.30 5.66 49.88
C THR A 658 -21.64 7.03 49.28
N SER A 659 -21.36 7.24 48.00
CA SER A 659 -21.64 8.49 47.31
C SER A 659 -23.13 8.78 47.23
N ARG A 660 -23.54 9.93 47.78
CA ARG A 660 -24.90 10.47 47.72
C ARG A 660 -25.01 11.70 46.81
N ILE A 661 -23.94 12.03 46.10
CA ILE A 661 -23.87 13.22 45.25
C ILE A 661 -24.57 12.90 43.92
N GLU A 662 -25.51 13.77 43.52
CA GLU A 662 -26.24 13.64 42.25
C GLU A 662 -25.96 14.87 41.36
N PRO A 663 -25.80 14.69 40.04
CA PRO A 663 -25.60 15.81 39.12
C PRO A 663 -26.80 16.77 39.12
N SER A 664 -26.53 18.06 39.25
CA SER A 664 -27.50 19.16 39.21
C SER A 664 -27.44 19.93 37.89
N SER A 665 -28.49 20.70 37.58
CA SER A 665 -28.55 21.54 36.37
C SER A 665 -27.47 22.64 36.29
N TYR A 666 -26.83 22.97 37.42
CA TYR A 666 -25.75 23.95 37.49
C TYR A 666 -24.36 23.34 37.25
N ASP A 667 -24.25 22.01 37.27
CA ASP A 667 -22.98 21.32 37.05
C ASP A 667 -22.52 21.49 35.59
N ARG A 668 -21.20 21.62 35.46
CA ARG A 668 -20.53 21.79 34.18
C ARG A 668 -19.49 20.71 33.97
N PHE A 669 -19.52 20.12 32.79
CA PHE A 669 -18.64 19.05 32.36
C PHE A 669 -17.70 19.55 31.28
N ASP A 670 -16.43 19.21 31.42
CA ASP A 670 -15.41 19.49 30.41
C ASP A 670 -15.47 18.39 29.36
N VAL A 671 -15.84 18.74 28.12
CA VAL A 671 -16.21 17.83 27.04
C VAL A 671 -15.21 17.89 25.89
N TYR A 672 -14.81 16.72 25.40
CA TYR A 672 -13.87 16.53 24.31
C TYR A 672 -14.56 16.23 22.98
N LYS A 673 -13.93 16.67 21.88
CA LYS A 673 -14.39 16.43 20.51
C LYS A 673 -14.17 14.98 20.07
N LYS A 674 -12.99 14.44 20.38
CA LYS A 674 -12.50 13.17 19.86
C LYS A 674 -11.54 12.52 20.86
N ILE A 675 -11.41 11.21 20.75
CA ILE A 675 -10.34 10.41 21.36
C ILE A 675 -9.69 9.57 20.26
N THR A 676 -8.37 9.38 20.33
CA THR A 676 -7.65 8.47 19.46
C THR A 676 -7.25 7.24 20.26
N LEU A 677 -7.59 6.06 19.77
CA LEU A 677 -7.19 4.79 20.36
C LEU A 677 -6.03 4.21 19.56
N TYR A 678 -5.01 3.70 20.23
CA TYR A 678 -3.90 2.93 19.67
C TYR A 678 -4.08 1.46 20.06
N GLN A 679 -4.01 0.58 19.08
CA GLN A 679 -4.19 -0.86 19.24
C GLN A 679 -2.85 -1.57 19.17
N ALA A 680 -2.78 -2.73 19.83
CA ALA A 680 -1.66 -3.66 19.68
C ALA A 680 -1.47 -4.10 18.21
N GLN A 681 -0.25 -4.53 17.90
CA GLN A 681 0.15 -4.98 16.57
C GLN A 681 -0.77 -6.10 16.06
N ASN A 682 -1.28 -5.94 14.84
CA ASN A 682 -2.03 -7.00 14.16
C ASN A 682 -1.03 -7.88 13.39
N ARG A 683 -1.04 -9.19 13.63
CA ARG A 683 -0.08 -10.11 13.01
C ARG A 683 -0.10 -10.15 11.47
N PHE A 684 -1.18 -9.68 10.84
CA PHE A 684 -1.34 -9.64 9.39
C PHE A 684 -0.96 -8.27 8.79
N LEU A 685 -0.51 -7.32 9.62
CA LEU A 685 -0.09 -5.98 9.25
C LEU A 685 1.30 -5.69 9.85
N ASN A 686 2.20 -5.09 9.08
CA ASN A 686 3.58 -4.82 9.49
C ASN A 686 3.73 -3.47 10.23
N SER A 687 2.63 -2.83 10.64
CA SER A 687 2.67 -1.57 11.36
C SER A 687 2.72 -1.79 12.88
N ASP A 688 3.70 -1.18 13.53
CA ASP A 688 3.92 -1.24 14.97
C ASP A 688 2.84 -0.52 15.79
N THR A 689 2.00 0.30 15.17
CA THR A 689 0.91 1.00 15.87
C THR A 689 -0.25 1.31 14.94
N TRP A 690 -1.38 0.64 15.16
CA TRP A 690 -2.64 0.97 14.50
C TRP A 690 -3.44 1.97 15.35
N MET A 691 -4.05 2.98 14.73
CA MET A 691 -4.92 3.92 15.45
C MET A 691 -6.31 4.05 14.85
N THR A 692 -7.29 4.32 15.71
CA THR A 692 -8.66 4.66 15.33
C THR A 692 -9.12 5.88 16.09
N GLN A 693 -9.73 6.85 15.39
CA GLN A 693 -10.32 8.01 16.04
C GLN A 693 -11.80 7.73 16.33
N LEU A 694 -12.30 8.34 17.40
CA LEU A 694 -13.70 8.29 17.82
C LEU A 694 -14.16 9.71 18.13
N ARG A 695 -15.18 10.19 17.43
CA ARG A 695 -15.75 11.52 17.54
C ARG A 695 -17.06 11.49 18.33
N ALA A 696 -17.25 12.54 19.12
CA ALA A 696 -18.48 12.84 19.85
C ALA A 696 -18.76 14.35 19.77
N THR A 697 -19.03 14.84 18.56
CA THR A 697 -19.19 16.27 18.27
C THR A 697 -20.60 16.61 17.84
N CYS A 698 -21.16 17.69 18.39
CA CYS A 698 -22.46 18.20 17.98
C CYS A 698 -22.40 18.94 16.64
N ALA A 699 -23.57 19.19 16.06
CA ALA A 699 -23.71 20.02 14.87
C ALA A 699 -23.10 21.42 15.10
N GLN A 700 -22.33 21.90 14.13
CA GLN A 700 -21.80 23.25 14.14
C GLN A 700 -22.51 24.11 13.09
N PRO A 701 -23.07 25.27 13.47
CA PRO A 701 -23.69 26.17 12.51
C PRO A 701 -22.62 26.74 11.57
N ARG A 702 -23.07 27.23 10.41
CA ARG A 702 -22.21 27.91 9.45
C ARG A 702 -21.51 29.09 10.12
N GLN A 703 -20.18 29.16 10.00
CA GLN A 703 -19.37 30.28 10.49
C GLN A 703 -18.64 30.94 9.30
N GLY A 704 -19.14 32.10 8.87
CA GLY A 704 -18.60 32.82 7.71
C GLY A 704 -18.58 31.97 6.43
N ARG A 705 -17.37 31.66 5.94
CA ARG A 705 -17.13 30.79 4.77
C ARG A 705 -17.08 29.28 5.11
N LYS A 706 -16.92 28.90 6.39
CA LYS A 706 -16.96 27.49 6.81
C LYS A 706 -18.40 27.01 6.76
N LYS A 707 -18.64 25.94 5.99
CA LYS A 707 -19.97 25.30 5.89
C LYS A 707 -20.39 24.76 7.27
N ALA A 708 -21.69 24.59 7.47
CA ALA A 708 -22.19 23.88 8.65
C ALA A 708 -21.64 22.45 8.66
N THR A 709 -21.31 21.96 9.85
CA THR A 709 -20.80 20.60 10.06
C THR A 709 -21.88 19.81 10.79
N PRO A 710 -22.29 18.63 10.29
CA PRO A 710 -23.27 17.79 10.98
C PRO A 710 -22.72 17.21 12.29
N PRO A 711 -23.58 16.69 13.18
CA PRO A 711 -23.12 15.98 14.36
C PRO A 711 -22.44 14.66 13.97
N HIS A 712 -21.47 14.24 14.78
CA HIS A 712 -20.77 12.96 14.63
C HIS A 712 -20.69 12.26 15.98
N PHE A 713 -21.31 11.08 16.06
CA PHE A 713 -21.33 10.21 17.23
C PHE A 713 -20.93 8.80 16.78
N ASP A 714 -19.64 8.54 16.81
CA ASP A 714 -19.05 7.32 16.27
C ASP A 714 -19.35 6.10 17.17
N THR A 715 -19.22 4.90 16.59
CA THR A 715 -19.44 3.62 17.27
C THR A 715 -18.13 2.92 17.59
N ALA A 716 -18.09 2.20 18.72
CA ALA A 716 -16.90 1.48 19.17
C ALA A 716 -17.26 0.13 19.79
N LEU A 717 -16.29 -0.79 19.77
CA LEU A 717 -16.31 -2.01 20.57
C LEU A 717 -15.81 -1.68 21.97
N VAL A 718 -16.64 -1.94 22.96
CA VAL A 718 -16.40 -1.60 24.38
C VAL A 718 -16.55 -2.84 25.23
N ILE A 719 -15.63 -3.01 26.19
CA ILE A 719 -15.65 -4.09 27.18
C ILE A 719 -16.66 -3.72 28.28
N GLU A 720 -17.67 -4.56 28.50
CA GLU A 720 -18.65 -4.34 29.59
C GLU A 720 -18.05 -4.69 30.96
N ASP A 721 -17.29 -5.80 31.03
CA ASP A 721 -16.61 -6.27 32.25
C ASP A 721 -15.13 -6.59 32.01
N MET A 722 -14.26 -5.73 32.54
CA MET A 722 -12.81 -5.89 32.46
C MET A 722 -12.29 -7.11 33.23
N GLY A 723 -13.01 -7.57 34.26
CA GLY A 723 -12.65 -8.77 35.02
C GLY A 723 -12.77 -10.03 34.17
N SER A 724 -13.92 -10.21 33.53
CA SER A 724 -14.15 -11.28 32.55
C SER A 724 -13.16 -11.20 31.38
N TYR A 725 -12.95 -9.99 30.83
CA TYR A 725 -12.02 -9.77 29.70
C TYR A 725 -10.58 -10.21 29.98
N LYS A 726 -10.09 -10.03 31.21
CA LYS A 726 -8.75 -10.50 31.58
C LYS A 726 -8.67 -12.03 31.73
N ALA A 727 -9.78 -12.69 32.02
CA ALA A 727 -9.86 -14.13 32.26
C ALA A 727 -10.05 -14.96 30.98
N ASN A 728 -10.67 -14.41 29.95
CA ASN A 728 -10.93 -15.09 28.69
C ASN A 728 -10.35 -14.27 27.52
N LYS A 729 -9.66 -14.91 26.57
CA LYS A 729 -9.00 -14.22 25.44
C LYS A 729 -9.87 -14.10 24.19
N ASP A 730 -11.08 -14.66 24.17
CA ASP A 730 -12.01 -14.48 23.05
C ASP A 730 -12.61 -13.07 23.08
N LEU A 731 -12.25 -12.25 22.08
CA LEU A 731 -12.65 -10.86 21.97
C LEU A 731 -14.15 -10.72 21.68
N ILE A 732 -14.72 -11.54 20.80
CA ILE A 732 -16.10 -11.34 20.28
C ILE A 732 -17.14 -11.60 21.37
N GLY A 733 -16.91 -12.59 22.23
CA GLY A 733 -17.81 -12.91 23.34
C GLY A 733 -17.85 -11.87 24.47
N GLN A 734 -16.92 -10.90 24.48
CA GLN A 734 -16.65 -10.04 25.64
C GLN A 734 -16.72 -8.55 25.34
N VAL A 735 -16.95 -8.18 24.08
CA VAL A 735 -17.16 -6.80 23.66
C VAL A 735 -18.60 -6.59 23.21
N GLN A 736 -19.07 -5.37 23.36
CA GLN A 736 -20.38 -4.94 22.89
C GLN A 736 -20.22 -3.61 22.15
N VAL A 737 -21.01 -3.42 21.10
CA VAL A 737 -20.99 -2.17 20.34
C VAL A 737 -21.70 -1.08 21.15
N ALA A 738 -21.10 0.10 21.24
CA ALA A 738 -21.69 1.28 21.85
C ALA A 738 -21.51 2.50 20.94
N GLN A 739 -22.52 3.37 20.88
CA GLN A 739 -22.41 4.70 20.28
C GLN A 739 -21.99 5.71 21.34
N ILE A 740 -21.00 6.54 21.02
CA ILE A 740 -20.43 7.51 21.95
C ILE A 740 -21.15 8.85 21.76
N ARG A 741 -21.84 9.35 22.79
CA ARG A 741 -22.50 10.67 22.74
C ARG A 741 -21.65 11.78 23.35
N VAL A 742 -20.94 11.49 24.44
CA VAL A 742 -20.16 12.48 25.20
C VAL A 742 -18.85 11.86 25.66
N ILE A 743 -17.74 12.58 25.51
CA ILE A 743 -16.43 12.25 26.12
C ILE A 743 -16.11 13.39 27.08
N PHE A 744 -15.88 13.11 28.37
CA PHE A 744 -15.75 14.16 29.40
C PHE A 744 -14.78 13.78 30.53
N THR A 745 -14.28 14.76 31.27
CA THR A 745 -13.63 14.52 32.57
C THR A 745 -14.64 14.64 33.71
N LEU A 746 -14.46 13.82 34.74
CA LEU A 746 -15.30 13.89 35.93
C LEU A 746 -14.98 15.18 36.70
N PRO A 747 -15.96 16.06 36.97
CA PRO A 747 -15.72 17.26 37.75
C PRO A 747 -15.28 16.92 39.20
N PRO A 748 -14.35 17.69 39.81
CA PRO A 748 -13.79 17.37 41.12
C PRO A 748 -14.81 17.17 42.25
N GLN A 749 -15.97 17.84 42.16
CA GLN A 749 -17.04 17.72 43.15
C GLN A 749 -17.68 16.32 43.20
N PHE A 750 -17.53 15.51 42.16
CA PHE A 750 -18.02 14.13 42.12
C PHE A 750 -16.94 13.10 42.45
N GLY A 751 -15.75 13.56 42.90
CA GLY A 751 -14.59 12.74 43.19
C GLY A 751 -13.47 12.92 42.16
N SER A 752 -12.42 12.10 42.27
CA SER A 752 -11.29 12.08 41.34
C SER A 752 -11.31 10.80 40.53
N HIS A 753 -11.28 10.93 39.20
CA HIS A 753 -11.07 9.81 38.28
C HIS A 753 -9.88 10.12 37.38
N PRO A 754 -8.87 9.24 37.27
CA PRO A 754 -7.62 9.55 36.61
C PRO A 754 -7.72 9.63 35.08
N LEU A 755 -8.73 8.96 34.49
CA LEU A 755 -8.93 8.89 33.05
C LEU A 755 -10.22 9.60 32.63
N PRO A 756 -10.32 10.09 31.37
CA PRO A 756 -11.58 10.55 30.82
C PRO A 756 -12.65 9.45 30.85
N LEU A 757 -13.91 9.87 30.86
CA LEU A 757 -15.09 9.02 30.82
C LEU A 757 -15.86 9.27 29.52
N ALA A 758 -16.68 8.32 29.13
CA ALA A 758 -17.59 8.46 28.02
C ALA A 758 -19.01 8.04 28.42
N TYR A 759 -20.00 8.85 28.03
CA TYR A 759 -21.40 8.43 28.02
C TYR A 759 -21.68 7.72 26.69
N VAL A 760 -22.13 6.47 26.80
CA VAL A 760 -22.39 5.61 25.66
C VAL A 760 -23.81 5.04 25.68
N GLU A 761 -24.36 4.82 24.49
CA GLU A 761 -25.61 4.09 24.27
C GLU A 761 -25.31 2.71 23.65
N TRP A 762 -25.86 1.65 24.23
CA TRP A 762 -25.52 0.29 23.86
C TRP A 762 -26.36 -0.25 22.70
N PHE A 763 -25.73 -1.06 21.85
CA PHE A 763 -26.40 -1.99 20.95
C PHE A 763 -26.50 -3.38 21.58
N THR A 764 -27.28 -4.30 21.04
CA THR A 764 -27.37 -5.68 21.54
C THR A 764 -26.03 -6.41 21.43
N PRO A 765 -25.74 -7.39 22.32
CA PRO A 765 -24.54 -8.22 22.21
C PRO A 765 -24.38 -8.92 20.86
N LEU A 766 -23.13 -9.21 20.46
CA LEU A 766 -22.76 -9.85 19.19
C LEU A 766 -23.09 -11.37 19.18
N ARG A 767 -24.38 -11.71 19.30
CA ARG A 767 -24.86 -13.10 19.36
C ARG A 767 -25.49 -13.59 18.07
N ARG A 768 -26.03 -12.68 17.25
CA ARG A 768 -26.74 -13.02 16.01
C ARG A 768 -25.81 -12.78 14.83
N PHE A 769 -25.41 -13.85 14.17
CA PHE A 769 -24.64 -13.80 12.93
C PHE A 769 -25.56 -14.10 11.74
N ASP A 770 -25.46 -13.31 10.68
CA ASP A 770 -26.15 -13.56 9.42
C ASP A 770 -25.18 -14.29 8.47
N PRO A 771 -25.35 -15.60 8.25
CA PRO A 771 -24.42 -16.38 7.43
C PRO A 771 -24.51 -16.07 5.94
N VAL A 772 -25.54 -15.34 5.50
CA VAL A 772 -25.66 -14.91 4.11
C VAL A 772 -24.90 -13.61 3.88
N ALA A 773 -25.03 -12.66 4.80
CA ALA A 773 -24.32 -11.37 4.73
C ALA A 773 -22.88 -11.46 5.26
N GLY A 774 -22.56 -12.46 6.08
CA GLY A 774 -21.24 -12.67 6.68
C GLY A 774 -20.93 -11.68 7.80
N MET A 775 -21.96 -11.12 8.42
CA MET A 775 -21.85 -10.02 9.38
C MET A 775 -22.74 -10.26 10.59
N PHE A 776 -22.33 -9.71 11.73
CA PHE A 776 -23.17 -9.68 12.94
C PHE A 776 -24.33 -8.69 12.77
N VAL A 777 -25.51 -9.10 13.23
CA VAL A 777 -26.71 -8.27 13.26
C VAL A 777 -26.94 -7.81 14.69
N ILE A 778 -27.03 -6.49 14.88
CA ILE A 778 -27.30 -5.87 16.18
C ILE A 778 -28.45 -4.88 16.10
N GLN A 779 -29.04 -4.58 17.24
CA GLN A 779 -30.12 -3.59 17.40
C GLN A 779 -29.77 -2.63 18.52
N ARG A 780 -30.45 -1.48 18.62
CA ARG A 780 -30.31 -0.65 19.81
C ARG A 780 -30.81 -1.41 21.04
N SER A 781 -30.03 -1.42 22.11
CA SER A 781 -30.43 -2.03 23.37
C SER A 781 -31.38 -1.09 24.10
N THR A 782 -32.51 -1.61 24.57
CA THR A 782 -33.51 -0.82 25.31
C THR A 782 -33.81 -1.44 26.66
N ARG A 783 -33.96 -0.61 27.70
CA ARG A 783 -34.48 -0.98 29.02
C ARG A 783 -35.65 -0.05 29.32
N THR A 784 -36.81 -0.61 29.70
CA THR A 784 -38.03 0.18 30.01
C THR A 784 -38.37 1.22 28.93
N HIS A 785 -38.36 0.83 27.66
CA HIS A 785 -38.60 1.68 26.48
C HIS A 785 -37.62 2.87 26.29
N ARG A 786 -36.52 2.94 27.04
CA ARG A 786 -35.42 3.89 26.84
C ARG A 786 -34.16 3.19 26.38
N ARG A 787 -33.24 3.91 25.72
CA ARG A 787 -31.96 3.36 25.27
C ARG A 787 -31.12 2.96 26.50
N LYS A 788 -30.54 1.76 26.49
CA LYS A 788 -29.60 1.33 27.55
C LYS A 788 -28.35 2.20 27.44
N SER A 789 -28.09 3.03 28.45
CA SER A 789 -26.91 3.90 28.54
C SER A 789 -25.99 3.49 29.70
N SER A 790 -24.72 3.85 29.59
CA SER A 790 -23.75 3.75 30.70
C SER A 790 -22.68 4.84 30.60
N VAL A 791 -22.08 5.19 31.73
CA VAL A 791 -20.79 5.88 31.76
C VAL A 791 -19.70 4.82 31.87
N VAL A 792 -18.72 4.89 30.97
CA VAL A 792 -17.57 3.97 30.91
C VAL A 792 -16.26 4.75 30.93
N SER A 793 -15.23 4.18 31.56
CA SER A 793 -13.86 4.68 31.49
C SER A 793 -13.31 4.46 30.08
N VAL A 794 -12.48 5.37 29.59
CA VAL A 794 -11.94 5.25 28.22
C VAL A 794 -11.04 4.02 28.02
N GLU A 795 -10.54 3.42 29.09
CA GLU A 795 -9.77 2.17 29.03
C GLU A 795 -10.61 0.94 28.61
N HIS A 796 -11.95 1.04 28.69
CA HIS A 796 -12.84 -0.03 28.24
C HIS A 796 -13.00 -0.06 26.71
N PHE A 797 -12.58 0.98 25.99
CA PHE A 797 -12.66 0.98 24.54
C PHE A 797 -11.57 0.10 23.93
N VAL A 798 -11.98 -0.84 23.08
CA VAL A 798 -11.05 -1.69 22.33
C VAL A 798 -10.68 -1.00 21.03
N ARG A 799 -11.69 -0.59 20.26
CA ARG A 799 -11.52 0.00 18.94
C ARG A 799 -12.76 0.69 18.43
N GLY A 800 -12.60 1.60 17.47
CA GLY A 800 -13.74 2.04 16.67
C GLY A 800 -14.26 0.94 15.74
N CYS A 801 -15.53 1.03 15.40
CA CYS A 801 -16.21 0.14 14.46
C CYS A 801 -17.23 0.93 13.64
N HIS A 802 -17.62 0.37 12.50
CA HIS A 802 -18.63 0.97 11.62
C HIS A 802 -19.87 0.09 11.58
N LEU A 803 -21.04 0.72 11.65
CA LEU A 803 -22.33 0.06 11.52
C LEU A 803 -22.98 0.46 10.20
N MET A 804 -23.75 -0.45 9.60
CA MET A 804 -24.53 -0.18 8.40
C MET A 804 -26.00 -0.50 8.68
N GLY A 805 -26.90 0.42 8.39
CA GLY A 805 -28.34 0.20 8.55
C GLY A 805 -28.79 -1.02 7.75
N LYS A 806 -29.46 -1.99 8.40
CA LYS A 806 -29.94 -3.19 7.74
C LYS A 806 -31.13 -2.85 6.85
N CYS A 807 -30.88 -2.77 5.54
CA CYS A 807 -31.89 -2.50 4.52
C CYS A 807 -32.58 -3.79 4.05
N ASN A 808 -33.83 -3.65 3.60
CA ASN A 808 -34.53 -4.69 2.83
C ASN A 808 -34.22 -4.51 1.33
N LYS A 809 -35.17 -4.84 0.45
CA LYS A 809 -35.01 -4.71 -1.02
C LYS A 809 -34.74 -3.28 -1.49
N LYS A 810 -35.42 -2.30 -0.88
CA LYS A 810 -35.18 -0.88 -1.11
C LYS A 810 -34.70 -0.22 0.16
N ILE A 811 -33.79 0.74 0.01
CA ILE A 811 -33.43 1.61 1.12
C ILE A 811 -34.57 2.55 1.47
N ASP A 812 -34.69 2.86 2.75
CA ASP A 812 -35.61 3.88 3.23
C ASP A 812 -35.16 5.25 2.71
N VAL A 813 -36.08 6.00 2.12
CA VAL A 813 -35.81 7.31 1.51
C VAL A 813 -35.46 8.37 2.55
N ASP A 814 -35.86 8.16 3.80
CA ASP A 814 -35.60 9.08 4.90
C ASP A 814 -34.24 8.80 5.55
N TRP A 815 -33.56 7.70 5.19
CA TRP A 815 -32.23 7.40 5.71
C TRP A 815 -31.16 8.25 5.03
N THR A 816 -30.38 8.90 5.87
CA THR A 816 -29.22 9.71 5.51
C THR A 816 -28.03 9.24 6.34
N SER A 817 -26.83 9.63 5.93
CA SER A 817 -25.60 9.37 6.70
C SER A 817 -25.63 9.92 8.14
N GLU A 818 -26.52 10.89 8.42
CA GLU A 818 -26.61 11.59 9.71
C GLU A 818 -27.62 10.95 10.67
N ASN A 819 -28.73 10.40 10.16
CA ASN A 819 -29.82 9.88 11.00
C ASN A 819 -29.93 8.34 11.00
N VAL A 820 -29.32 7.63 10.05
CA VAL A 820 -29.54 6.18 9.90
C VAL A 820 -29.17 5.38 11.17
N LEU A 821 -28.17 5.84 11.94
CA LEU A 821 -27.82 5.20 13.22
C LEU A 821 -28.92 5.35 14.26
N ASP A 822 -29.72 6.41 14.20
CA ASP A 822 -30.83 6.67 15.11
C ASP A 822 -32.16 6.05 14.61
N GLU A 823 -32.40 6.04 13.30
CA GLU A 823 -33.67 5.61 12.68
C GLU A 823 -33.72 4.12 12.33
N ALA A 824 -32.60 3.49 11.94
CA ALA A 824 -32.64 2.11 11.48
C ALA A 824 -32.93 1.13 12.64
N PRO A 825 -33.81 0.13 12.45
CA PRO A 825 -34.22 -0.78 13.52
C PRO A 825 -33.16 -1.83 13.86
N SER A 826 -32.24 -2.10 12.93
CA SER A 826 -31.15 -3.05 13.10
C SER A 826 -29.98 -2.69 12.19
N PHE A 827 -28.80 -3.21 12.52
CA PHE A 827 -27.53 -2.83 11.91
C PHE A 827 -26.68 -4.07 11.64
N TYR A 828 -25.88 -4.01 10.59
CA TYR A 828 -24.75 -4.90 10.39
C TYR A 828 -23.48 -4.27 10.96
N LEU A 829 -22.69 -5.06 11.70
CA LEU A 829 -21.32 -4.70 12.03
C LEU A 829 -20.43 -4.88 10.80
N ASN A 830 -19.87 -3.80 10.29
CA ASN A 830 -19.05 -3.81 9.10
C ASN A 830 -17.67 -4.41 9.38
N SER A 831 -17.46 -5.67 9.02
CA SER A 831 -16.15 -6.33 9.14
C SER A 831 -15.11 -5.76 8.18
N HIS A 832 -15.53 -5.17 7.06
CA HIS A 832 -14.65 -4.70 5.99
C HIS A 832 -14.18 -3.26 6.21
N ILE A 833 -14.48 -2.61 7.34
CA ILE A 833 -14.03 -1.23 7.57
C ILE A 833 -12.49 -1.11 7.55
N ASP A 834 -11.79 -2.12 8.06
CA ASP A 834 -10.34 -2.27 8.01
C ASP A 834 -9.90 -3.73 8.14
N ILE A 835 -8.66 -4.03 7.74
CA ILE A 835 -8.06 -5.39 7.78
C ILE A 835 -8.00 -5.93 9.23
N GLY A 836 -7.83 -5.04 10.20
CA GLY A 836 -7.80 -5.39 11.61
C GLY A 836 -9.11 -6.02 12.06
N LEU A 837 -10.26 -5.38 11.81
CA LEU A 837 -11.56 -5.93 12.22
C LEU A 837 -11.94 -7.14 11.37
N PHE A 838 -11.63 -7.09 10.08
CA PHE A 838 -11.85 -8.19 9.15
C PHE A 838 -11.18 -9.47 9.62
N SER A 839 -9.89 -9.42 9.94
CA SER A 839 -9.12 -10.57 10.42
C SER A 839 -9.66 -11.14 11.73
N HIS A 840 -10.10 -10.31 12.67
CA HIS A 840 -10.67 -10.78 13.94
C HIS A 840 -12.04 -11.46 13.81
N ILE A 841 -12.83 -11.09 12.79
CA ILE A 841 -14.17 -11.65 12.59
C ILE A 841 -14.13 -12.89 11.69
N ARG A 842 -13.18 -12.96 10.75
CA ARG A 842 -13.16 -13.98 9.70
C ARG A 842 -12.17 -15.13 9.94
N LEU A 843 -11.16 -14.94 10.79
CA LEU A 843 -10.16 -15.93 11.20
C LEU A 843 -10.25 -16.17 12.70
#